data_AF-A0A523BQT4-F1
#
_entry.id   AF-A0A523BQT4-F1
#
_cell.length_a   1.000
_cell.length_b   1.000
_cell.length_c   1.000
_cell.angle_alpha   90.00
_cell.angle_beta   90.00
_cell.angle_gamma   90.00
#
_symmetry.space_group_name_H-M   'P 1'
#
loop_
_entity.id
_entity.type
_entity.pdbx_description
1 polymer ?
#
loop_
_entity_poly.entity_id
_entity_poly.type
_entity_poly.pdbx_seq_one_letter_code
_entity_poly.pdbx_strand_id
1 'polypeptide(L)'
;MPLPKPLLDAVREGRAFLFLGSGASAGAIHPKSANSLSGSDLAERLAEKFLGVEFKDRSLQQIAELAISETNLLVVQEYISSLFRDFSPADFHKLIPRFVWIGIATTNYDLLVERAYDSVTNALQHLVVIKKDGERIEEKLRVRNSVMYLKLHGCISNIDDPNVPLILTPDQYITHKKGRIRLFEKLLNFAFEYPFIFIGYSLSDIDIRAILNEISNLGDARPRSYIVTPHMTQPEVRFWETKKITHIQMDFKSFITELNSSIPERTRVLSTLSDGSKPAIYNRLNITADIGVSESLATFLTRDVEHIHRDFKTEPPDPKSFYKGYFIDWSPIASNLDVRRTFTDSIIAEVFLADEEERRDICEFFVIKGHAGSGKTVILKRLAWDASIEYEKLCLFAKESSFIDFEPISELYRLYKERIFLFFDPITEFADVIEEIIPKARKEKIPLTIIGAERQNEWNSECGHLEVFVNGTYEVPYLSEKEIESLIENLTKYKSLGYLLDKSFEEQKEALGKHAGRQLLVALHEATLGKPFTDIVFDEYNSISSRRAQSLYLTVCIFHRVNVPVRAGFISRVHKIPFSEFSENLFKPLEFIVFAKKNEIIHDYEYRTRHSHIAEIVFERVLTDVQDRYDEYLRIINSIDIDFSSDREALKGMMNAKGLISLFPDPQMIRQLFKEANKRDEENPMLIQQEALFEMHSPNGNLEKAAVLLQRAIKLAPYSKPIAHSLSELALKRSENCTNEVERNKYRQDSKKLALGIISKGSFTAHPYHTLIKVEMSELKELLISSDEATIERKIKDLEKILLDVVQLFPDDSYIWEIEADYNTLINENSKALAALEKGFAINKRSSYIASRLAKVYETNGRLDDALKVLRECLEANPSEKHINFQLAMLLLKNSNSNKDEVGFHLKRSFTNGDNNYAAQFWFARHLYLLGERTEAMELFAKLGEVNIDTRIKKEPRGVVQENGDVKRFAGIIFNVEASYAFIIRDGYQDKIFSHFSHNNAVNWKKLSYHRRVTFDLAFNYRGPLALNISTE
;
A
#
# COMPACT_ATOMS: atom_id res chain seq x y z
N MET A 1 -11.28 37.52 37.46
CA MET A 1 -10.12 36.74 37.97
C MET A 1 -9.20 36.47 36.79
N PRO A 2 -7.87 36.51 36.96
CA PRO A 2 -6.97 36.12 35.88
C PRO A 2 -7.17 34.64 35.52
N LEU A 3 -7.08 34.31 34.24
CA LEU A 3 -7.16 32.93 33.77
C LEU A 3 -6.00 32.09 34.39
N PRO A 4 -6.24 30.82 34.77
CA PRO A 4 -5.19 29.98 35.33
C PRO A 4 -3.99 29.82 34.39
N LYS A 5 -2.77 29.95 34.91
CA LYS A 5 -1.54 29.80 34.10
C LYS A 5 -1.49 28.47 33.31
N PRO A 6 -1.83 27.29 33.88
CA PRO A 6 -1.82 26.05 33.12
C PRO A 6 -2.79 26.04 31.92
N LEU A 7 -3.93 26.73 32.02
CA LEU A 7 -4.86 26.91 30.90
C LEU A 7 -4.26 27.80 29.82
N LEU A 8 -3.66 28.93 30.22
CA LEU A 8 -3.01 29.85 29.29
C LEU A 8 -1.86 29.18 28.53
N ASP A 9 -1.05 28.38 29.22
CA ASP A 9 0.06 27.64 28.62
C ASP A 9 -0.48 26.58 27.63
N ALA A 10 -1.51 25.82 28.00
CA ALA A 10 -2.14 24.84 27.11
C ALA A 10 -2.74 25.47 25.84
N VAL A 11 -3.44 26.60 25.95
CA VAL A 11 -3.98 27.32 24.78
C VAL A 11 -2.85 27.90 23.93
N ARG A 12 -1.79 28.45 24.55
CA ARG A 12 -0.63 29.00 23.84
C ARG A 12 0.10 27.93 23.02
N GLU A 13 0.24 26.73 23.57
CA GLU A 13 0.90 25.59 22.94
C GLU A 13 0.00 24.85 21.94
N GLY A 14 -1.26 25.26 21.76
CA GLY A 14 -2.22 24.58 20.88
C GLY A 14 -2.72 23.23 21.41
N ARG A 15 -2.55 22.96 22.71
CA ARG A 15 -2.89 21.70 23.39
C ARG A 15 -4.24 21.75 24.11
N ALA A 16 -5.08 22.75 23.85
CA ALA A 16 -6.39 22.88 24.46
C ALA A 16 -7.51 22.43 23.50
N PHE A 17 -8.48 21.68 24.03
CA PHE A 17 -9.64 21.23 23.27
C PHE A 17 -10.87 22.06 23.63
N LEU A 18 -11.60 22.53 22.63
CA LEU A 18 -12.75 23.42 22.81
C LEU A 18 -14.06 22.64 22.70
N PHE A 19 -14.89 22.66 23.73
CA PHE A 19 -16.19 21.99 23.74
C PHE A 19 -17.31 23.02 23.88
N LEU A 20 -18.11 23.19 22.83
CA LEU A 20 -19.08 24.26 22.65
C LEU A 20 -20.53 23.80 22.76
N GLY A 21 -21.22 24.27 23.79
CA GLY A 21 -22.66 24.07 24.03
C GLY A 21 -23.50 25.24 23.55
N SER A 22 -24.79 25.23 23.87
CA SER A 22 -25.76 26.22 23.39
C SER A 22 -25.42 27.65 23.81
N GLY A 23 -24.85 27.85 24.99
CA GLY A 23 -24.38 29.15 25.46
C GLY A 23 -23.18 29.71 24.67
N ALA A 24 -22.48 28.88 23.89
CA ALA A 24 -21.44 29.37 22.97
C ALA A 24 -22.04 30.07 21.74
N SER A 25 -23.29 29.75 21.37
CA SER A 25 -24.03 30.41 20.27
C SER A 25 -24.74 31.69 20.74
N ALA A 26 -24.68 32.00 22.04
CA ALA A 26 -25.32 33.18 22.62
C ALA A 26 -24.69 34.47 22.07
N GLY A 27 -25.51 35.38 21.55
CA GLY A 27 -25.02 36.62 20.91
C GLY A 27 -24.67 36.47 19.42
N ALA A 28 -25.00 35.34 18.79
CA ALA A 28 -25.01 35.21 17.33
C ALA A 28 -25.97 36.20 16.67
N ILE A 29 -25.64 36.64 15.45
CA ILE A 29 -26.36 37.70 14.73
C ILE A 29 -27.34 37.07 13.75
N HIS A 30 -28.60 37.49 13.76
CA HIS A 30 -29.61 37.08 12.78
C HIS A 30 -30.11 38.30 11.99
N PRO A 31 -30.27 38.22 10.65
CA PRO A 31 -30.67 39.37 9.82
C PRO A 31 -32.01 40.00 10.23
N LYS A 32 -32.92 39.21 10.81
CA LYS A 32 -34.29 39.59 11.17
C LYS A 32 -34.56 39.62 12.69
N SER A 33 -33.58 39.27 13.52
CA SER A 33 -33.76 39.14 14.98
C SER A 33 -32.49 39.57 15.71
N ALA A 34 -32.65 40.32 16.80
CA ALA A 34 -31.51 40.79 17.59
C ALA A 34 -30.91 39.71 18.51
N ASN A 35 -31.62 38.58 18.75
CA ASN A 35 -31.26 37.59 19.76
C ASN A 35 -31.01 36.18 19.17
N SER A 36 -30.08 35.45 19.77
CA SER A 36 -29.83 34.02 19.56
C SER A 36 -31.02 33.17 19.99
N LEU A 37 -31.26 32.06 19.29
CA LEU A 37 -32.33 31.11 19.61
C LEU A 37 -31.93 30.22 20.79
N SER A 38 -32.63 30.34 21.92
CA SER A 38 -32.47 29.43 23.07
C SER A 38 -33.28 28.13 22.89
N GLY A 39 -33.03 27.14 23.74
CA GLY A 39 -33.79 25.88 23.73
C GLY A 39 -35.29 26.08 24.02
N SER A 40 -35.64 27.04 24.87
CA SER A 40 -37.04 27.43 25.11
C SER A 40 -37.65 28.14 23.91
N ASP A 41 -36.91 29.04 23.25
CA ASP A 41 -37.41 29.69 22.03
C ASP A 41 -37.64 28.68 20.90
N LEU A 42 -36.79 27.66 20.80
CA LEU A 42 -36.95 26.57 19.83
C LEU A 42 -38.19 25.73 20.15
N ALA A 43 -38.42 25.43 21.43
CA ALA A 43 -39.60 24.71 21.89
C ALA A 43 -40.90 25.47 21.54
N GLU A 44 -40.96 26.77 21.83
CA GLU A 44 -42.12 27.60 21.50
C GLU A 44 -42.39 27.64 19.98
N ARG A 45 -41.34 27.83 19.16
CA ARG A 45 -41.49 27.86 17.70
C ARG A 45 -41.94 26.52 17.11
N LEU A 46 -41.45 25.40 17.66
CA LEU A 46 -41.90 24.08 17.27
C LEU A 46 -43.36 23.83 17.67
N ALA A 47 -43.76 24.22 18.88
CA ALA A 47 -45.13 24.13 19.34
C ALA A 47 -46.07 24.97 18.45
N GLU A 48 -45.73 26.23 18.18
CA GLU A 48 -46.51 27.11 17.30
C GLU A 48 -46.67 26.57 15.88
N LYS A 49 -45.61 25.96 15.34
CA LYS A 49 -45.61 25.48 13.96
C LYS A 49 -46.38 24.16 13.78
N PHE A 50 -46.30 23.26 14.75
CA PHE A 50 -46.73 21.87 14.57
C PHE A 50 -47.85 21.41 15.52
N LEU A 51 -48.04 22.02 16.70
CA LEU A 51 -48.93 21.47 17.74
C LEU A 51 -50.02 22.44 18.22
N GLY A 52 -49.76 23.75 18.29
CA GLY A 52 -50.66 24.76 18.86
C GLY A 52 -50.07 25.51 20.08
N VAL A 53 -50.74 26.59 20.49
CA VAL A 53 -50.26 27.51 21.54
C VAL A 53 -50.30 26.85 22.93
N GLU A 54 -51.19 25.89 23.14
CA GLU A 54 -51.37 25.15 24.39
C GLU A 54 -50.20 24.21 24.74
N PHE A 55 -49.26 24.00 23.83
CA PHE A 55 -48.08 23.16 24.06
C PHE A 55 -46.80 23.94 24.44
N LYS A 56 -46.84 25.28 24.48
CA LYS A 56 -45.66 26.14 24.72
C LYS A 56 -44.94 25.92 26.05
N ASP A 57 -45.65 25.49 27.09
CA ASP A 57 -45.07 25.30 28.43
C ASP A 57 -44.38 23.93 28.60
N ARG A 58 -44.35 23.09 27.56
CA ARG A 58 -43.70 21.77 27.60
C ARG A 58 -42.21 21.85 27.28
N SER A 59 -41.47 20.81 27.65
CA SER A 59 -40.05 20.73 27.32
C SER A 59 -39.82 20.57 25.81
N LEU A 60 -38.66 21.06 25.32
CA LEU A 60 -38.25 20.91 23.92
C LEU A 60 -38.32 19.45 23.44
N GLN A 61 -37.89 18.50 24.28
CA GLN A 61 -37.87 17.09 23.94
C GLN A 61 -39.28 16.53 23.70
N GLN A 62 -40.24 16.87 24.57
CA GLN A 62 -41.65 16.46 24.43
C GLN A 62 -42.31 17.09 23.20
N ILE A 63 -42.05 18.38 22.96
CA ILE A 63 -42.60 19.09 21.80
C ILE A 63 -42.03 18.50 20.51
N ALA A 64 -40.73 18.24 20.45
CA ALA A 64 -40.10 17.64 19.28
C ALA A 64 -40.64 16.22 19.00
N GLU A 65 -40.83 15.41 20.04
CA GLU A 65 -41.39 14.05 19.91
C GLU A 65 -42.82 14.08 19.35
N LEU A 66 -43.67 14.94 19.90
CA LEU A 66 -45.04 15.12 19.40
C LEU A 66 -45.05 15.70 17.98
N ALA A 67 -44.22 16.71 17.68
CA ALA A 67 -44.15 17.31 16.35
C ALA A 67 -43.68 16.30 15.28
N ILE A 68 -42.72 15.43 15.61
CA ILE A 68 -42.26 14.35 14.72
C ILE A 68 -43.35 13.31 14.52
N SER A 69 -44.12 12.98 15.56
CA SER A 69 -45.24 12.03 15.48
C SER A 69 -46.41 12.53 14.63
N GLU A 70 -46.75 13.83 14.72
CA GLU A 70 -47.83 14.43 13.93
C GLU A 70 -47.44 14.66 12.46
N THR A 71 -46.14 14.73 12.17
CA THR A 71 -45.63 14.94 10.81
C THR A 71 -44.67 13.82 10.41
N ASN A 72 -43.37 14.10 10.39
CA ASN A 72 -42.29 13.13 10.31
C ASN A 72 -40.96 13.81 10.67
N LEU A 73 -39.91 13.01 10.84
CA LEU A 73 -38.58 13.46 11.27
C LEU A 73 -37.95 14.51 10.33
N LEU A 74 -38.04 14.30 9.01
CA LEU A 74 -37.40 15.18 8.03
C LEU A 74 -38.03 16.57 8.04
N VAL A 75 -39.37 16.66 8.05
CA VAL A 75 -40.11 17.94 8.05
C VAL A 75 -39.76 18.80 9.26
N VAL A 76 -39.67 18.19 10.45
CA VAL A 76 -39.28 18.91 11.68
C VAL A 76 -37.83 19.39 11.57
N GLN A 77 -36.91 18.57 11.06
CA GLN A 77 -35.50 18.96 10.89
C GLN A 77 -35.30 20.02 9.81
N GLU A 78 -36.06 20.01 8.71
CA GLU A 78 -36.07 21.06 7.69
C GLU A 78 -36.48 22.40 8.29
N TYR A 79 -37.51 22.40 9.15
CA TYR A 79 -37.93 23.60 9.86
C TYR A 79 -36.84 24.11 10.80
N ILE A 80 -36.22 23.23 11.60
CA ILE A 80 -35.08 23.59 12.46
C ILE A 80 -33.93 24.16 11.61
N SER A 81 -33.58 23.51 10.51
CA SER A 81 -32.55 23.98 9.58
C SER A 81 -32.86 25.39 9.08
N SER A 82 -34.12 25.67 8.73
CA SER A 82 -34.55 27.02 8.31
C SER A 82 -34.39 28.09 9.40
N LEU A 83 -34.57 27.74 10.68
CA LEU A 83 -34.40 28.65 11.80
C LEU A 83 -32.93 29.00 12.06
N PHE A 84 -32.04 28.02 11.93
CA PHE A 84 -30.62 28.20 12.24
C PHE A 84 -29.77 28.66 11.04
N ARG A 85 -30.25 28.46 9.80
CA ARG A 85 -29.48 28.73 8.57
C ARG A 85 -29.04 30.19 8.42
N ASP A 86 -29.76 31.17 8.94
CA ASP A 86 -29.43 32.59 8.72
C ASP A 86 -28.53 33.20 9.81
N PHE A 87 -28.15 32.43 10.84
CA PHE A 87 -27.30 32.94 11.93
C PHE A 87 -25.84 33.12 11.53
N SER A 88 -25.28 34.29 11.81
CA SER A 88 -23.88 34.64 11.52
C SER A 88 -23.07 34.83 12.81
N PRO A 89 -21.75 34.54 12.78
CA PRO A 89 -20.88 34.71 13.94
C PRO A 89 -20.72 36.20 14.31
N ALA A 90 -20.91 36.52 15.59
CA ALA A 90 -20.51 37.82 16.15
C ALA A 90 -18.98 37.97 16.25
N ASP A 91 -18.49 39.19 16.49
CA ASP A 91 -17.04 39.48 16.43
C ASP A 91 -16.20 38.67 17.42
N PHE A 92 -16.73 38.30 18.58
CA PHE A 92 -16.00 37.45 19.52
C PHE A 92 -15.91 35.98 19.05
N HIS A 93 -16.87 35.48 18.27
CA HIS A 93 -16.78 34.14 17.66
C HIS A 93 -15.65 34.09 16.62
N LYS A 94 -15.40 35.19 15.91
CA LYS A 94 -14.30 35.34 14.95
C LYS A 94 -12.91 35.34 15.61
N LEU A 95 -12.85 35.30 16.94
CA LEU A 95 -11.59 35.06 17.66
C LEU A 95 -11.25 33.58 17.75
N ILE A 96 -12.22 32.66 17.62
CA ILE A 96 -11.95 31.20 17.66
C ILE A 96 -10.88 30.80 16.64
N PRO A 97 -10.94 31.20 15.36
CA PRO A 97 -9.93 30.83 14.36
C PRO A 97 -8.57 31.52 14.55
N ARG A 98 -8.45 32.46 15.50
CA ARG A 98 -7.20 33.17 15.82
C ARG A 98 -6.37 32.48 16.90
N PHE A 99 -6.77 31.27 17.30
CA PHE A 99 -6.03 30.39 18.18
C PHE A 99 -5.84 29.04 17.50
N VAL A 100 -4.82 28.33 17.93
CA VAL A 100 -4.59 26.93 17.56
C VAL A 100 -5.27 26.05 18.59
N TRP A 101 -6.13 25.16 18.14
CA TRP A 101 -6.82 24.17 18.97
C TRP A 101 -6.38 22.78 18.55
N ILE A 102 -6.28 21.86 19.51
CA ILE A 102 -6.02 20.45 19.19
C ILE A 102 -7.26 19.77 18.57
N GLY A 103 -8.44 20.29 18.93
CA GLY A 103 -9.72 19.84 18.40
C GLY A 103 -10.88 20.67 18.97
N ILE A 104 -12.01 20.62 18.28
CA ILE A 104 -13.24 21.30 18.65
C ILE A 104 -14.39 20.28 18.63
N ALA A 105 -15.29 20.33 19.61
CA ALA A 105 -16.55 19.59 19.57
C ALA A 105 -17.73 20.52 19.87
N THR A 106 -18.89 20.20 19.32
CA THR A 106 -20.14 20.88 19.66
C THR A 106 -21.31 19.92 19.74
N THR A 107 -22.28 20.29 20.57
CA THR A 107 -23.63 19.70 20.60
C THR A 107 -24.65 20.56 19.84
N ASN A 108 -24.22 21.67 19.22
CA ASN A 108 -25.11 22.58 18.51
C ASN A 108 -25.23 22.21 17.02
N TYR A 109 -26.41 22.46 16.46
CA TYR A 109 -26.71 22.13 15.05
C TYR A 109 -26.24 23.19 14.06
N ASP A 110 -25.99 24.41 14.54
CA ASP A 110 -25.71 25.60 13.74
C ASP A 110 -24.37 25.52 12.97
N LEU A 111 -24.12 26.55 12.15
CA LEU A 111 -22.91 26.69 11.33
C LEU A 111 -22.03 27.85 11.80
N LEU A 112 -22.13 28.28 13.06
CA LEU A 112 -21.48 29.50 13.54
C LEU A 112 -19.96 29.39 13.53
N VAL A 113 -19.41 28.25 13.96
CA VAL A 113 -17.97 28.01 13.98
C VAL A 113 -17.44 27.89 12.57
N GLU A 114 -18.13 27.15 11.70
CA GLU A 114 -17.81 27.03 10.28
C GLU A 114 -17.71 28.40 9.62
N ARG A 115 -18.76 29.22 9.78
CA ARG A 115 -18.78 30.60 9.26
C ARG A 115 -17.74 31.50 9.90
N ALA A 116 -17.37 31.27 11.16
CA ALA A 116 -16.30 32.02 11.81
C ALA A 116 -14.96 31.72 11.12
N TYR A 117 -14.66 30.46 10.82
CA TYR A 117 -13.45 30.09 10.06
C TYR A 117 -13.49 30.62 8.63
N ASP A 118 -14.63 30.53 7.93
CA ASP A 118 -14.77 31.02 6.55
C ASP A 118 -14.61 32.55 6.44
N SER A 119 -15.04 33.29 7.47
CA SER A 119 -15.04 34.77 7.46
C SER A 119 -13.71 35.41 7.88
N VAL A 120 -12.76 34.64 8.42
CA VAL A 120 -11.50 35.14 8.96
C VAL A 120 -10.36 34.80 8.01
N THR A 121 -9.85 35.81 7.29
CA THR A 121 -8.78 35.63 6.28
C THR A 121 -7.43 35.25 6.86
N ASN A 122 -7.19 35.51 8.14
CA ASN A 122 -5.96 35.18 8.86
C ASN A 122 -6.19 34.08 9.92
N ALA A 123 -7.09 33.13 9.65
CA ALA A 123 -7.28 31.97 10.49
C ALA A 123 -5.97 31.17 10.60
N LEU A 124 -5.64 30.69 11.81
CA LEU A 124 -4.43 29.91 12.05
C LEU A 124 -4.58 28.45 11.63
N GLN A 125 -5.82 27.97 11.51
CA GLN A 125 -6.15 26.60 11.16
C GLN A 125 -7.31 26.52 10.15
N HIS A 126 -7.37 25.43 9.39
CA HIS A 126 -8.50 25.08 8.52
C HIS A 126 -9.47 24.14 9.26
N LEU A 127 -10.74 24.49 9.32
CA LEU A 127 -11.73 23.70 10.05
C LEU A 127 -12.18 22.47 9.24
N VAL A 128 -12.07 21.28 9.83
CA VAL A 128 -12.49 20.02 9.22
C VAL A 128 -13.68 19.45 9.98
N VAL A 129 -14.87 19.54 9.38
CA VAL A 129 -16.12 19.12 10.01
C VAL A 129 -16.32 17.60 9.89
N ILE A 130 -16.47 16.93 11.04
CA ILE A 130 -16.74 15.51 11.17
C ILE A 130 -18.14 15.29 11.74
N LYS A 131 -19.01 14.60 10.99
CA LYS A 131 -20.44 14.48 11.31
C LYS A 131 -20.91 13.07 11.65
N LYS A 132 -20.19 12.05 11.19
CA LYS A 132 -20.52 10.63 11.35
C LYS A 132 -19.29 9.73 11.24
N ASP A 133 -19.48 8.47 11.64
CA ASP A 133 -18.46 7.43 11.51
C ASP A 133 -18.17 7.12 10.02
N GLY A 134 -16.94 6.68 9.72
CA GLY A 134 -16.52 6.28 8.37
C GLY A 134 -15.99 7.43 7.50
N GLU A 135 -15.94 8.65 8.02
CA GLU A 135 -15.30 9.77 7.34
C GLU A 135 -13.78 9.63 7.42
N ARG A 136 -13.11 9.53 6.25
CA ARG A 136 -11.65 9.33 6.15
C ARG A 136 -10.88 10.53 6.70
N ILE A 137 -10.37 10.41 7.91
CA ILE A 137 -9.83 11.54 8.69
C ILE A 137 -8.59 12.13 8.01
N GLU A 138 -7.61 11.29 7.67
CA GLU A 138 -6.34 11.73 7.08
C GLU A 138 -6.52 12.43 5.73
N GLU A 139 -7.45 11.95 4.91
CA GLU A 139 -7.80 12.60 3.63
C GLU A 139 -8.39 14.00 3.87
N LYS A 140 -9.24 14.15 4.89
CA LYS A 140 -9.86 15.44 5.24
C LYS A 140 -8.88 16.40 5.93
N LEU A 141 -7.95 15.89 6.74
CA LEU A 141 -6.94 16.68 7.44
C LEU A 141 -5.73 17.02 6.55
N ARG A 142 -5.79 16.78 5.24
CA ARG A 142 -4.62 17.00 4.38
C ARG A 142 -4.19 18.47 4.31
N VAL A 143 -5.15 19.38 4.39
CA VAL A 143 -4.87 20.82 4.33
C VAL A 143 -3.97 21.20 5.51
N ARG A 144 -2.91 21.97 5.27
CA ARG A 144 -1.95 22.35 6.32
C ARG A 144 -2.69 23.04 7.47
N ASN A 145 -2.26 22.79 8.71
CA ASN A 145 -2.86 23.37 9.92
C ASN A 145 -4.37 23.06 10.03
N SER A 146 -4.82 21.85 9.71
CA SER A 146 -6.23 21.49 9.90
C SER A 146 -6.58 21.29 11.38
N VAL A 147 -7.84 21.52 11.75
CA VAL A 147 -8.39 21.21 13.08
C VAL A 147 -9.70 20.43 12.96
N MET A 148 -9.77 19.33 13.70
CA MET A 148 -10.95 18.47 13.70
C MET A 148 -12.10 19.13 14.48
N TYR A 149 -13.29 19.12 13.89
CA TYR A 149 -14.50 19.64 14.49
C TYR A 149 -15.62 18.60 14.53
N LEU A 150 -15.90 18.09 15.73
CA LEU A 150 -16.86 17.01 15.97
C LEU A 150 -18.28 17.57 16.19
N LYS A 151 -19.22 17.22 15.29
CA LYS A 151 -20.66 17.51 15.42
C LYS A 151 -21.37 16.35 16.11
N LEU A 152 -21.37 16.35 17.44
CA LEU A 152 -21.86 15.21 18.23
C LEU A 152 -23.37 14.99 18.09
N HIS A 153 -24.15 16.08 17.98
CA HIS A 153 -25.62 16.01 17.94
C HIS A 153 -26.22 16.25 16.55
N GLY A 154 -25.40 16.14 15.51
CA GLY A 154 -25.80 16.42 14.13
C GLY A 154 -25.59 17.88 13.72
N CYS A 155 -25.93 18.18 12.47
CA CYS A 155 -25.70 19.49 11.86
C CYS A 155 -26.80 19.81 10.86
N ILE A 156 -27.24 21.08 10.80
CA ILE A 156 -28.29 21.53 9.88
C ILE A 156 -27.93 21.40 8.39
N SER A 157 -26.65 21.16 8.08
CA SER A 157 -26.15 20.88 6.74
C SER A 157 -26.26 19.39 6.34
N ASN A 158 -26.74 18.52 7.23
CA ASN A 158 -26.83 17.08 7.01
C ASN A 158 -28.11 16.49 7.66
N ILE A 159 -29.26 17.07 7.33
CA ILE A 159 -30.57 16.64 7.84
C ILE A 159 -31.18 15.48 7.04
N ASP A 160 -30.67 15.23 5.83
CA ASP A 160 -31.22 14.24 4.89
C ASP A 160 -30.78 12.80 5.20
N ASP A 161 -29.82 12.61 6.13
CA ASP A 161 -29.31 11.30 6.53
C ASP A 161 -30.07 10.78 7.77
N PRO A 162 -31.00 9.81 7.61
CA PRO A 162 -31.82 9.32 8.71
C PRO A 162 -31.03 8.48 9.72
N ASN A 163 -29.82 8.02 9.39
CA ASN A 163 -28.99 7.25 10.31
C ASN A 163 -28.26 8.13 11.32
N VAL A 164 -28.08 9.42 11.01
CA VAL A 164 -27.43 10.41 11.89
C VAL A 164 -28.27 11.71 11.97
N PRO A 165 -29.50 11.66 12.52
CA PRO A 165 -30.39 12.82 12.61
C PRO A 165 -29.95 13.82 13.68
N LEU A 166 -30.54 15.02 13.67
CA LEU A 166 -30.46 15.95 14.81
C LEU A 166 -31.07 15.31 16.08
N ILE A 167 -30.44 15.52 17.25
CA ILE A 167 -30.85 14.86 18.51
C ILE A 167 -31.83 15.73 19.31
N LEU A 168 -33.12 15.46 19.21
CA LEU A 168 -34.16 16.29 19.83
C LEU A 168 -35.03 15.52 20.82
N THR A 169 -35.37 14.26 20.54
CA THR A 169 -36.30 13.46 21.35
C THR A 169 -35.59 12.61 22.40
N PRO A 170 -36.29 12.15 23.47
CA PRO A 170 -35.71 11.25 24.46
C PRO A 170 -35.09 9.99 23.83
N ASP A 171 -35.77 9.36 22.87
CA ASP A 171 -35.28 8.17 22.15
C ASP A 171 -34.01 8.45 21.35
N GLN A 172 -33.91 9.63 20.73
CA GLN A 172 -32.70 10.05 20.04
C GLN A 172 -31.55 10.26 21.01
N TYR A 173 -31.79 10.83 22.20
CA TYR A 173 -30.76 10.92 23.25
C TYR A 173 -30.32 9.55 23.78
N ILE A 174 -31.16 8.51 23.72
CA ILE A 174 -30.74 7.14 24.09
C ILE A 174 -29.90 6.50 22.99
N THR A 175 -30.23 6.75 21.73
CA THR A 175 -29.64 6.07 20.56
C THR A 175 -28.58 6.90 19.82
N HIS A 176 -28.25 8.10 20.33
CA HIS A 176 -27.46 9.11 19.62
C HIS A 176 -26.07 8.67 19.16
N LYS A 177 -25.47 7.72 19.87
CA LYS A 177 -24.15 7.17 19.52
C LYS A 177 -24.21 6.35 18.24
N LYS A 178 -25.37 5.84 17.83
CA LYS A 178 -25.51 5.06 16.59
C LYS A 178 -25.09 5.91 15.38
N GLY A 179 -24.11 5.41 14.61
CA GLY A 179 -23.51 6.13 13.47
C GLY A 179 -22.52 7.25 13.86
N ARG A 180 -22.25 7.42 15.16
CA ARG A 180 -21.30 8.43 15.70
C ARG A 180 -20.39 7.86 16.80
N ILE A 181 -20.31 6.55 16.96
CA ILE A 181 -19.60 5.91 18.07
C ILE A 181 -18.14 6.38 18.09
N ARG A 182 -17.51 6.45 16.90
CA ARG A 182 -16.11 6.85 16.77
C ARG A 182 -15.88 8.33 17.06
N LEU A 183 -16.88 9.19 16.84
CA LEU A 183 -16.80 10.61 17.26
C LEU A 183 -16.70 10.72 18.78
N PHE A 184 -17.52 9.95 19.51
CA PHE A 184 -17.46 9.91 20.97
C PHE A 184 -16.18 9.25 21.47
N GLU A 185 -15.73 8.14 20.86
CA GLU A 185 -14.45 7.52 21.20
C GLU A 185 -13.27 8.50 21.00
N LYS A 186 -13.25 9.27 19.91
CA LYS A 186 -12.24 10.33 19.68
C LYS A 186 -12.31 11.43 20.73
N LEU A 187 -13.51 11.90 21.05
CA LEU A 187 -13.71 12.88 22.11
C LEU A 187 -13.13 12.40 23.45
N LEU A 188 -13.36 11.13 23.82
CA LEU A 188 -12.79 10.54 25.03
C LEU A 188 -11.27 10.42 24.97
N ASN A 189 -10.70 10.04 23.81
CA ASN A 189 -9.25 10.00 23.62
C ASN A 189 -8.63 11.39 23.83
N PHE A 190 -9.21 12.44 23.23
CA PHE A 190 -8.77 13.81 23.45
C PHE A 190 -8.90 14.22 24.92
N ALA A 191 -10.00 13.86 25.60
CA ALA A 191 -10.23 14.22 27.00
C ALA A 191 -9.25 13.55 27.97
N PHE A 192 -8.69 12.42 27.56
CA PHE A 192 -7.69 11.71 28.31
C PHE A 192 -6.31 12.37 28.22
N GLU A 193 -6.00 13.00 27.09
CA GLU A 193 -4.69 13.56 26.78
C GLU A 193 -4.59 15.08 26.99
N TYR A 194 -5.68 15.81 26.73
CA TYR A 194 -5.68 17.27 26.64
C TYR A 194 -6.71 17.92 27.57
N PRO A 195 -6.42 19.11 28.14
CA PRO A 195 -7.38 19.87 28.92
C PRO A 195 -8.56 20.31 28.05
N PHE A 196 -9.77 20.03 28.53
CA PHE A 196 -11.01 20.45 27.88
C PHE A 196 -11.50 21.79 28.43
N ILE A 197 -12.02 22.64 27.54
CA ILE A 197 -12.69 23.89 27.90
C ILE A 197 -14.15 23.76 27.50
N PHE A 198 -15.01 23.51 28.48
CA PHE A 198 -16.45 23.41 28.30
C PHE A 198 -17.08 24.80 28.37
N ILE A 199 -17.77 25.21 27.31
CA ILE A 199 -18.36 26.55 27.18
C ILE A 199 -19.85 26.44 26.90
N GLY A 200 -20.65 27.19 27.65
CA GLY A 200 -22.07 27.35 27.34
C GLY A 200 -22.93 26.12 27.63
N TYR A 201 -22.53 25.32 28.61
CA TYR A 201 -23.27 24.14 29.06
C TYR A 201 -24.02 24.39 30.36
N SER A 202 -25.25 23.88 30.43
CA SER A 202 -25.97 23.76 31.69
C SER A 202 -25.47 22.53 32.44
N LEU A 203 -25.20 22.68 33.74
CA LEU A 203 -24.89 21.54 34.61
C LEU A 203 -26.03 20.53 34.76
N SER A 204 -27.24 20.87 34.31
CA SER A 204 -28.41 19.99 34.30
C SER A 204 -28.51 19.11 33.05
N ASP A 205 -27.68 19.34 32.03
CA ASP A 205 -27.69 18.56 30.79
C ASP A 205 -27.20 17.13 31.05
N ILE A 206 -28.09 16.16 30.83
CA ILE A 206 -27.86 14.73 31.13
C ILE A 206 -26.76 14.17 30.23
N ASP A 207 -26.68 14.61 28.98
CA ASP A 207 -25.76 14.06 28.00
C ASP A 207 -24.33 14.55 28.29
N ILE A 208 -24.19 15.84 28.59
CA ILE A 208 -22.92 16.40 29.05
C ILE A 208 -22.50 15.79 30.38
N ARG A 209 -23.43 15.51 31.30
CA ARG A 209 -23.11 14.74 32.50
C ARG A 209 -22.63 13.33 32.19
N ALA A 210 -23.21 12.66 31.19
CA ALA A 210 -22.75 11.35 30.75
C ALA A 210 -21.32 11.43 30.22
N ILE A 211 -21.03 12.38 29.32
CA ILE A 211 -19.69 12.62 28.80
C ILE A 211 -18.69 12.98 29.92
N LEU A 212 -19.05 13.92 30.80
CA LEU A 212 -18.20 14.30 31.93
C LEU A 212 -17.97 13.16 32.92
N ASN A 213 -18.95 12.27 33.10
CA ASN A 213 -18.79 11.05 33.90
C ASN A 213 -17.88 10.03 33.20
N GLU A 214 -18.06 9.80 31.91
CA GLU A 214 -17.17 8.95 31.10
C GLU A 214 -15.73 9.48 31.19
N ILE A 215 -15.52 10.80 31.04
CA ILE A 215 -14.22 11.46 31.21
C ILE A 215 -13.69 11.31 32.66
N SER A 216 -14.56 11.40 33.66
CA SER A 216 -14.16 11.22 35.07
C SER A 216 -13.76 9.77 35.37
N ASN A 217 -14.36 8.79 34.69
CA ASN A 217 -14.06 7.37 34.84
C ASN A 217 -12.74 6.95 34.18
N LEU A 218 -12.11 7.83 33.39
CA LEU A 218 -10.79 7.58 32.80
C LEU A 218 -9.66 7.55 33.85
N GLY A 219 -9.93 7.95 35.10
CA GLY A 219 -8.99 7.89 36.22
C GLY A 219 -8.21 9.18 36.48
N ASP A 220 -7.31 9.14 37.47
CA ASP A 220 -6.59 10.32 37.96
C ASP A 220 -5.47 10.83 37.05
N ALA A 221 -5.08 10.07 36.03
CA ALA A 221 -3.92 10.40 35.20
C ALA A 221 -4.20 11.48 34.12
N ARG A 222 -5.46 11.90 33.96
CA ARG A 222 -5.86 12.91 32.95
C ARG A 222 -5.57 14.36 33.37
N PRO A 223 -5.40 15.29 32.40
CA PRO A 223 -5.25 16.71 32.70
C PRO A 223 -6.52 17.32 33.32
N ARG A 224 -6.32 18.45 34.00
CA ARG A 224 -7.41 19.25 34.56
C ARG A 224 -8.16 19.99 33.46
N SER A 225 -9.49 19.88 33.48
CA SER A 225 -10.38 20.55 32.53
C SER A 225 -11.02 21.78 33.16
N TYR A 226 -11.69 22.60 32.35
CA TYR A 226 -12.24 23.88 32.75
C TYR A 226 -13.68 24.02 32.25
N ILE A 227 -14.55 24.60 33.07
CA ILE A 227 -15.92 24.94 32.69
C ILE A 227 -16.12 26.46 32.80
N VAL A 228 -16.52 27.09 31.70
CA VAL A 228 -16.70 28.53 31.58
C VAL A 228 -18.19 28.85 31.63
N THR A 229 -18.65 29.34 32.79
CA THR A 229 -20.04 29.76 33.00
C THR A 229 -20.11 30.97 33.95
N PRO A 230 -21.05 31.91 33.74
CA PRO A 230 -21.13 33.14 34.54
C PRO A 230 -21.55 32.88 35.99
N HIS A 231 -22.30 31.81 36.25
CA HIS A 231 -22.85 31.48 37.56
C HIS A 231 -22.71 29.98 37.85
N MET A 232 -22.18 29.66 39.02
CA MET A 232 -22.15 28.31 39.60
C MET A 232 -22.22 28.45 41.13
N THR A 233 -23.02 27.61 41.79
CA THR A 233 -23.13 27.65 43.25
C THR A 233 -21.87 27.07 43.91
N GLN A 234 -21.55 27.51 45.14
CA GLN A 234 -20.38 27.01 45.87
C GLN A 234 -20.36 25.47 46.05
N PRO A 235 -21.50 24.79 46.31
CA PRO A 235 -21.55 23.33 46.32
C PRO A 235 -21.19 22.70 44.96
N GLU A 236 -21.67 23.26 43.84
CA GLU A 236 -21.35 22.77 42.49
C GLU A 236 -19.87 22.96 42.16
N VAL A 237 -19.29 24.10 42.51
CA VAL A 237 -17.85 24.35 42.33
C VAL A 237 -17.03 23.28 43.05
N ARG A 238 -17.34 23.00 44.33
CA ARG A 238 -16.65 21.95 45.09
C ARG A 238 -16.85 20.56 44.49
N PHE A 239 -18.04 20.25 43.98
CA PHE A 239 -18.33 18.98 43.33
C PHE A 239 -17.53 18.77 42.05
N TRP A 240 -17.43 19.77 41.18
CA TRP A 240 -16.66 19.66 39.94
C TRP A 240 -15.14 19.67 40.18
N GLU A 241 -14.70 20.32 41.24
CA GLU A 241 -13.30 20.30 41.66
C GLU A 241 -12.83 18.90 42.07
N THR A 242 -13.69 18.07 42.70
CA THR A 242 -13.36 16.65 42.98
C THR A 242 -13.20 15.81 41.71
N LYS A 243 -13.78 16.28 40.60
CA LYS A 243 -13.65 15.68 39.26
C LYS A 243 -12.59 16.38 38.40
N LYS A 244 -11.62 17.10 38.99
CA LYS A 244 -10.58 17.84 38.26
C LYS A 244 -11.14 18.78 37.16
N ILE A 245 -12.29 19.41 37.42
CA ILE A 245 -12.89 20.39 36.53
C ILE A 245 -13.00 21.71 37.29
N THR A 246 -12.24 22.71 36.86
CA THR A 246 -12.19 24.03 37.51
C THR A 246 -13.18 24.99 36.85
N HIS A 247 -13.98 25.66 37.68
CA HIS A 247 -14.93 26.68 37.23
C HIS A 247 -14.22 28.01 36.94
N ILE A 248 -14.52 28.59 35.77
CA ILE A 248 -14.12 29.93 35.36
C ILE A 248 -15.38 30.78 35.29
N GLN A 249 -15.52 31.72 36.23
CA GLN A 249 -16.70 32.55 36.38
C GLN A 249 -16.76 33.68 35.34
N MET A 250 -17.04 33.34 34.08
CA MET A 250 -17.14 34.26 32.94
C MET A 250 -18.16 33.72 31.92
N ASP A 251 -18.69 34.60 31.07
CA ASP A 251 -19.39 34.17 29.84
C ASP A 251 -18.38 33.91 28.71
N PHE A 252 -18.84 33.33 27.59
CA PHE A 252 -17.95 32.99 26.48
C PHE A 252 -17.25 34.22 25.89
N LYS A 253 -18.02 35.30 25.68
CA LYS A 253 -17.51 36.56 25.13
C LYS A 253 -16.37 37.13 25.98
N SER A 254 -16.54 37.19 27.30
CA SER A 254 -15.52 37.71 28.20
C SER A 254 -14.30 36.77 28.25
N PHE A 255 -14.53 35.46 28.24
CA PHE A 255 -13.46 34.46 28.26
C PHE A 255 -12.54 34.51 27.03
N ILE A 256 -13.10 34.48 25.82
CA ILE A 256 -12.30 34.50 24.58
C ILE A 256 -11.59 35.86 24.40
N THR A 257 -12.20 36.95 24.89
CA THR A 257 -11.59 38.29 24.89
C THR A 257 -10.40 38.36 25.86
N GLU A 258 -10.52 37.76 27.03
CA GLU A 258 -9.44 37.67 28.03
C GLU A 258 -8.30 36.74 27.58
N LEU A 259 -8.62 35.64 26.89
CA LEU A 259 -7.60 34.82 26.21
C LEU A 259 -6.86 35.66 25.16
N ASN A 260 -7.58 36.49 24.41
CA ASN A 260 -7.02 37.31 23.36
C ASN A 260 -6.10 38.42 23.88
N SER A 261 -6.42 39.00 25.05
CA SER A 261 -5.56 39.97 25.73
C SER A 261 -4.32 39.30 26.37
N SER A 262 -4.47 38.10 26.92
CA SER A 262 -3.42 37.39 27.67
C SER A 262 -2.38 36.69 26.80
N ILE A 263 -2.74 36.28 25.58
CA ILE A 263 -1.86 35.53 24.67
C ILE A 263 -1.64 36.36 23.40
N PRO A 264 -0.49 37.03 23.21
CA PRO A 264 -0.23 37.83 22.02
C PRO A 264 -0.28 37.00 20.72
N GLU A 265 -0.84 37.55 19.63
CA GLU A 265 -0.97 36.84 18.33
C GLU A 265 0.35 36.22 17.84
N ARG A 266 1.49 36.91 18.01
CA ARG A 266 2.83 36.41 17.63
C ARG A 266 3.22 35.11 18.34
N THR A 267 2.75 34.91 19.58
CA THR A 267 3.03 33.69 20.36
C THR A 267 2.10 32.53 20.02
N ARG A 268 1.01 32.79 19.29
CA ARG A 268 0.05 31.78 18.82
C ARG A 268 0.49 31.10 17.53
N VAL A 269 1.36 31.74 16.75
CA VAL A 269 1.93 31.22 15.48
C VAL A 269 3.12 30.29 15.74
N LEU A 270 3.79 30.42 16.90
CA LEU A 270 4.92 29.54 17.25
C LEU A 270 4.51 28.07 17.40
N SER A 271 3.24 27.76 17.64
CA SER A 271 2.72 26.39 17.65
C SER A 271 2.36 25.85 16.26
N THR A 272 2.20 26.70 15.23
CA THR A 272 2.03 26.29 13.82
C THR A 272 3.34 26.27 13.03
N LEU A 273 4.42 26.83 13.58
CA LEU A 273 5.75 26.83 12.98
C LEU A 273 6.52 25.54 13.33
N SER A 274 6.07 24.41 12.79
CA SER A 274 7.03 23.43 12.26
C SER A 274 7.38 23.88 10.83
N ASP A 275 8.59 24.44 10.70
CA ASP A 275 9.25 24.98 9.51
C ASP A 275 8.42 25.85 8.55
N GLY A 276 8.47 27.17 8.81
CA GLY A 276 8.07 28.23 7.88
C GLY A 276 9.15 28.63 6.86
N SER A 277 10.26 27.89 6.76
CA SER A 277 11.23 28.11 5.68
C SER A 277 10.63 27.64 4.36
N LYS A 278 10.54 28.54 3.37
CA LYS A 278 10.28 28.12 1.98
C LYS A 278 11.26 26.98 1.65
N PRO A 279 10.77 25.83 1.12
CA PRO A 279 11.66 24.73 0.74
C PRO A 279 12.77 25.25 -0.15
N ALA A 280 14.01 24.86 0.08
CA ALA A 280 15.16 25.45 -0.63
C ALA A 280 15.10 25.24 -2.15
N ILE A 281 14.32 24.27 -2.64
CA ILE A 281 14.02 24.08 -4.06
C ILE A 281 13.40 25.33 -4.70
N TYR A 282 12.65 26.15 -3.96
CA TYR A 282 12.05 27.39 -4.46
C TYR A 282 13.08 28.36 -5.03
N ASN A 283 14.31 28.36 -4.51
CA ASN A 283 15.39 29.21 -5.00
C ASN A 283 15.93 28.77 -6.38
N ARG A 284 15.62 27.54 -6.79
CA ARG A 284 16.03 26.96 -8.09
C ARG A 284 14.89 26.89 -9.11
N LEU A 285 13.65 27.22 -8.73
CA LEU A 285 12.52 27.24 -9.65
C LEU A 285 12.53 28.52 -10.49
N ASN A 286 12.23 28.41 -11.78
CA ASN A 286 12.06 29.56 -12.67
C ASN A 286 10.72 30.28 -12.43
N ILE A 287 10.61 30.96 -11.29
CA ILE A 287 9.41 31.72 -10.87
C ILE A 287 9.52 33.14 -11.44
N THR A 288 8.50 33.57 -12.20
CA THR A 288 8.35 34.96 -12.66
C THR A 288 7.29 35.67 -11.81
N ALA A 289 7.22 37.01 -11.87
CA ALA A 289 6.24 37.79 -11.09
C ALA A 289 4.77 37.39 -11.33
N ASP A 290 4.46 36.78 -12.49
CA ASP A 290 3.11 36.36 -12.89
C ASP A 290 2.84 34.84 -12.74
N ILE A 291 3.86 34.01 -12.47
CA ILE A 291 3.74 32.55 -12.33
C ILE A 291 4.16 32.16 -10.92
N GLY A 292 3.19 32.11 -10.00
CA GLY A 292 3.39 31.59 -8.65
C GLY A 292 3.35 30.06 -8.60
N VAL A 293 3.91 29.50 -7.53
CA VAL A 293 3.80 28.06 -7.21
C VAL A 293 2.38 27.77 -6.73
N SER A 294 1.72 26.75 -7.28
CA SER A 294 0.38 26.35 -6.84
C SER A 294 0.38 25.85 -5.39
N GLU A 295 -0.77 25.92 -4.71
CA GLU A 295 -0.93 25.36 -3.37
C GLU A 295 -0.69 23.84 -3.36
N SER A 296 -1.02 23.17 -4.46
CA SER A 296 -0.79 21.73 -4.65
C SER A 296 0.71 21.41 -4.70
N LEU A 297 1.49 22.14 -5.50
CA LEU A 297 2.95 21.99 -5.55
C LEU A 297 3.63 22.39 -4.23
N ALA A 298 3.13 23.44 -3.57
CA ALA A 298 3.63 23.84 -2.25
C ALA A 298 3.40 22.75 -1.20
N THR A 299 2.22 22.12 -1.20
CA THR A 299 1.89 21.00 -0.30
C THR A 299 2.77 19.80 -0.60
N PHE A 300 2.91 19.44 -1.88
CA PHE A 300 3.78 18.34 -2.31
C PHE A 300 5.21 18.50 -1.77
N LEU A 301 5.85 19.65 -2.01
CA LEU A 301 7.25 19.90 -1.66
C LEU A 301 7.51 20.09 -0.15
N THR A 302 6.50 20.42 0.64
CA THR A 302 6.65 20.62 2.09
C THR A 302 6.26 19.38 2.88
N ARG A 303 5.20 18.71 2.45
CA ARG A 303 4.52 17.68 3.23
C ARG A 303 4.75 16.29 2.67
N ASP A 304 4.61 16.09 1.36
CA ASP A 304 4.53 14.75 0.77
C ASP A 304 5.91 14.19 0.38
N VAL A 305 6.88 15.05 0.07
CA VAL A 305 8.26 14.63 -0.23
C VAL A 305 9.32 15.34 0.62
N GLU A 306 10.48 14.70 0.75
CA GLU A 306 11.70 15.29 1.27
C GLU A 306 12.64 15.61 0.10
N HIS A 307 12.95 16.89 -0.09
CA HIS A 307 13.92 17.33 -1.09
C HIS A 307 15.32 17.31 -0.50
N ILE A 308 16.15 16.38 -0.97
CA ILE A 308 17.53 16.22 -0.53
C ILE A 308 18.39 17.26 -1.25
N HIS A 309 19.28 17.93 -0.52
CA HIS A 309 20.20 18.92 -1.08
C HIS A 309 21.39 19.18 -0.13
N ARG A 310 22.39 19.95 -0.58
CA ARG A 310 23.59 20.27 0.23
C ARG A 310 23.31 20.91 1.59
N ASP A 311 22.29 21.76 1.68
CA ASP A 311 21.94 22.45 2.93
C ASP A 311 20.97 21.64 3.82
N PHE A 312 20.86 20.31 3.57
CA PHE A 312 19.90 19.47 4.28
C PHE A 312 20.39 19.27 5.71
N LYS A 313 19.62 19.78 6.67
CA LYS A 313 19.97 19.73 8.08
C LYS A 313 19.64 18.36 8.65
N THR A 314 20.62 17.75 9.31
CA THR A 314 20.46 16.53 10.08
C THR A 314 20.96 16.74 11.51
N GLU A 315 20.31 16.11 12.47
CA GLU A 315 20.83 16.01 13.83
C GLU A 315 22.00 15.02 13.86
N PRO A 316 22.93 15.12 14.84
CA PRO A 316 24.00 14.13 14.97
C PRO A 316 23.42 12.75 15.32
N PRO A 317 23.71 11.68 14.55
CA PRO A 317 23.18 10.35 14.84
C PRO A 317 23.83 9.76 16.10
N ASP A 318 23.15 8.80 16.76
CA ASP A 318 23.80 7.85 17.66
C ASP A 318 24.27 6.62 16.86
N PRO A 319 25.59 6.45 16.64
CA PRO A 319 26.09 5.34 15.84
C PRO A 319 25.79 3.98 16.45
N LYS A 320 25.77 3.87 17.78
CA LYS A 320 25.49 2.58 18.43
C LYS A 320 24.07 2.13 18.18
N SER A 321 23.12 3.06 18.21
CA SER A 321 21.73 2.80 17.84
C SER A 321 21.63 2.37 16.38
N PHE A 322 22.32 3.07 15.46
CA PHE A 322 22.31 2.71 14.04
C PHE A 322 22.73 1.25 13.79
N TYR A 323 23.87 0.81 14.35
CA TYR A 323 24.33 -0.58 14.18
C TYR A 323 23.47 -1.63 14.90
N LYS A 324 22.61 -1.21 15.84
CA LYS A 324 21.57 -2.07 16.41
C LYS A 324 20.31 -2.18 15.53
N GLY A 325 20.23 -1.44 14.43
CA GLY A 325 19.10 -1.43 13.49
C GLY A 325 18.20 -0.20 13.61
N TYR A 326 18.65 0.88 14.24
CA TYR A 326 17.91 2.14 14.29
C TYR A 326 18.16 3.00 13.04
N PHE A 327 17.14 3.19 12.20
CA PHE A 327 17.27 4.01 11.00
C PHE A 327 15.96 4.73 10.69
N ILE A 328 15.86 6.02 11.06
CA ILE A 328 14.62 6.81 10.90
C ILE A 328 14.83 7.99 9.95
N ASP A 329 15.90 8.74 10.15
CA ASP A 329 16.18 9.96 9.39
C ASP A 329 17.41 9.81 8.48
N TRP A 330 17.86 10.94 7.93
CA TRP A 330 19.03 11.01 7.04
C TRP A 330 20.36 11.11 7.80
N SER A 331 20.34 11.25 9.13
CA SER A 331 21.55 11.52 9.93
C SER A 331 22.63 10.44 9.82
N PRO A 332 22.31 9.13 9.76
CA PRO A 332 23.34 8.09 9.62
C PRO A 332 23.99 8.12 8.23
N ILE A 333 23.23 8.45 7.19
CA ILE A 333 23.73 8.61 5.81
C ILE A 333 24.62 9.85 5.71
N ALA A 334 24.14 10.99 6.22
CA ALA A 334 24.90 12.25 6.25
C ALA A 334 26.24 12.12 7.00
N SER A 335 26.28 11.30 8.05
CA SER A 335 27.48 11.05 8.86
C SER A 335 28.33 9.86 8.38
N ASN A 336 27.98 9.25 7.25
CA ASN A 336 28.66 8.08 6.67
C ASN A 336 28.84 6.92 7.68
N LEU A 337 27.77 6.60 8.41
CA LEU A 337 27.74 5.44 9.33
C LEU A 337 27.52 4.12 8.58
N ASP A 338 26.81 4.16 7.46
CA ASP A 338 26.65 3.04 6.55
C ASP A 338 27.95 2.74 5.80
N VAL A 339 28.01 1.55 5.22
CA VAL A 339 29.13 1.12 4.39
C VAL A 339 28.78 1.38 2.94
N ARG A 340 29.62 2.13 2.23
CA ARG A 340 29.48 2.34 0.79
C ARG A 340 29.60 0.99 0.09
N ARG A 341 28.55 0.61 -0.63
CA ARG A 341 28.46 -0.69 -1.30
C ARG A 341 29.02 -0.55 -2.70
N THR A 342 29.80 -1.52 -3.15
CA THR A 342 30.38 -1.48 -4.51
C THR A 342 29.30 -1.47 -5.60
N PHE A 343 28.14 -2.10 -5.33
CA PHE A 343 27.04 -2.12 -6.29
C PHE A 343 26.25 -0.79 -6.32
N THR A 344 26.30 0.07 -5.30
CA THR A 344 25.61 1.37 -5.39
C THR A 344 26.26 2.29 -6.41
N ASP A 345 27.59 2.21 -6.56
CA ASP A 345 28.33 2.96 -7.59
C ASP A 345 27.87 2.57 -9.01
N SER A 346 27.51 1.29 -9.21
CA SER A 346 26.98 0.83 -10.49
C SER A 346 25.60 1.43 -10.82
N ILE A 347 24.73 1.55 -9.81
CA ILE A 347 23.41 2.15 -9.96
C ILE A 347 23.54 3.66 -10.21
N ILE A 348 24.47 4.33 -9.52
CA ILE A 348 24.76 5.76 -9.74
C ILE A 348 25.13 6.00 -11.22
N ALA A 349 26.09 5.23 -11.74
CA ALA A 349 26.51 5.34 -13.13
C ALA A 349 25.37 5.09 -14.12
N GLU A 350 24.63 3.98 -13.95
CA GLU A 350 23.59 3.57 -14.90
C GLU A 350 22.33 4.43 -14.85
N VAL A 351 21.89 4.84 -13.65
CA VAL A 351 20.57 5.46 -13.47
C VAL A 351 20.66 6.98 -13.41
N PHE A 352 21.70 7.54 -12.79
CA PHE A 352 21.76 8.98 -12.50
C PHE A 352 22.72 9.73 -13.43
N LEU A 353 23.78 9.07 -13.90
CA LEU A 353 24.78 9.67 -14.78
C LEU A 353 24.55 9.42 -16.28
N ALA A 354 23.59 8.56 -16.64
CA ALA A 354 23.22 8.34 -18.04
C ALA A 354 22.67 9.61 -18.70
N ASP A 355 23.24 9.93 -19.87
CA ASP A 355 22.81 11.05 -20.72
C ASP A 355 21.41 10.79 -21.29
N GLU A 356 20.61 11.85 -21.50
CA GLU A 356 19.25 11.71 -22.02
C GLU A 356 19.20 11.05 -23.41
N GLU A 357 20.25 11.20 -24.22
CA GLU A 357 20.36 10.54 -25.55
C GLU A 357 20.64 9.04 -25.45
N GLU A 358 21.22 8.58 -24.34
CA GLU A 358 21.53 7.16 -24.08
C GLU A 358 20.35 6.41 -23.48
N ARG A 359 19.39 7.15 -22.90
CA ARG A 359 18.19 6.59 -22.28
C ARG A 359 17.21 6.10 -23.33
N ARG A 360 16.70 4.89 -23.12
CA ARG A 360 15.70 4.28 -24.01
C ARG A 360 14.30 4.80 -23.78
N ASP A 361 14.00 5.19 -22.53
CA ASP A 361 12.68 5.57 -22.09
C ASP A 361 12.70 6.96 -21.41
N ILE A 362 11.70 7.79 -21.73
CA ILE A 362 11.57 9.12 -21.10
C ILE A 362 11.13 9.02 -19.64
N CYS A 363 10.38 7.98 -19.30
CA CYS A 363 9.98 7.66 -17.94
C CYS A 363 10.48 6.26 -17.60
N GLU A 364 11.35 6.18 -16.60
CA GLU A 364 11.99 4.93 -16.17
C GLU A 364 11.58 4.56 -14.76
N PHE A 365 11.47 3.27 -14.47
CA PHE A 365 11.16 2.74 -13.16
C PHE A 365 12.16 1.64 -12.76
N PHE A 366 12.89 1.86 -11.68
CA PHE A 366 13.90 0.93 -11.17
C PHE A 366 13.51 0.40 -9.79
N VAL A 367 13.73 -0.91 -9.57
CA VAL A 367 13.32 -1.60 -8.34
C VAL A 367 14.52 -2.24 -7.67
N ILE A 368 14.74 -1.91 -6.40
CA ILE A 368 15.75 -2.53 -5.54
C ILE A 368 15.08 -3.63 -4.72
N LYS A 369 15.36 -4.89 -5.05
CA LYS A 369 14.79 -6.06 -4.38
C LYS A 369 15.78 -6.67 -3.39
N GLY A 370 15.27 -7.21 -2.28
CA GLY A 370 16.10 -7.89 -1.30
C GLY A 370 15.34 -8.40 -0.09
N HIS A 371 15.94 -9.33 0.65
CA HIS A 371 15.34 -9.92 1.85
C HIS A 371 15.07 -8.89 2.96
N ALA A 372 14.24 -9.25 3.93
CA ALA A 372 14.09 -8.47 5.16
C ALA A 372 15.46 -8.24 5.81
N GLY A 373 15.71 -7.06 6.36
CA GLY A 373 16.97 -6.74 7.05
C GLY A 373 18.22 -6.67 6.16
N SER A 374 18.12 -6.67 4.82
CA SER A 374 19.28 -6.56 3.91
C SER A 374 19.84 -5.15 3.73
N GLY A 375 19.21 -4.13 4.34
CA GLY A 375 19.62 -2.73 4.26
C GLY A 375 19.05 -1.94 3.07
N LYS A 376 17.96 -2.41 2.43
CA LYS A 376 17.35 -1.75 1.26
C LYS A 376 17.08 -0.25 1.45
N THR A 377 16.42 0.12 2.56
CA THR A 377 16.12 1.53 2.88
C THR A 377 17.39 2.36 3.04
N VAL A 378 18.44 1.79 3.68
CA VAL A 378 19.75 2.44 3.80
C VAL A 378 20.37 2.66 2.42
N ILE A 379 20.33 1.65 1.55
CA ILE A 379 20.83 1.71 0.17
C ILE A 379 20.07 2.77 -0.65
N LEU A 380 18.73 2.76 -0.59
CA LEU A 380 17.90 3.69 -1.36
C LEU A 380 18.14 5.15 -0.91
N LYS A 381 18.20 5.39 0.41
CA LYS A 381 18.56 6.72 0.94
C LYS A 381 20.00 7.11 0.56
N ARG A 382 20.97 6.19 0.64
CA ARG A 382 22.35 6.46 0.19
C ARG A 382 22.39 6.88 -1.29
N LEU A 383 21.69 6.17 -2.18
CA LEU A 383 21.61 6.52 -3.60
C LEU A 383 21.01 7.92 -3.81
N ALA A 384 19.91 8.23 -3.12
CA ALA A 384 19.27 9.54 -3.21
C ALA A 384 20.16 10.68 -2.68
N TRP A 385 20.90 10.41 -1.60
CA TRP A 385 21.85 11.33 -0.99
C TRP A 385 23.03 11.63 -1.92
N ASP A 386 23.69 10.59 -2.43
CA ASP A 386 24.85 10.75 -3.31
C ASP A 386 24.43 11.41 -4.64
N ALA A 387 23.31 10.98 -5.25
CA ALA A 387 22.76 11.58 -6.46
C ALA A 387 22.47 13.08 -6.31
N SER A 388 21.90 13.49 -5.18
CA SER A 388 21.59 14.90 -4.93
C SER A 388 22.83 15.73 -4.56
N ILE A 389 23.70 15.23 -3.68
CA ILE A 389 24.79 16.02 -3.10
C ILE A 389 26.04 16.02 -3.96
N GLU A 390 26.45 14.84 -4.43
CA GLU A 390 27.66 14.67 -5.26
C GLU A 390 27.38 15.07 -6.71
N TYR A 391 26.21 14.72 -7.26
CA TYR A 391 25.89 14.90 -8.68
C TYR A 391 24.80 15.93 -8.98
N GLU A 392 24.33 16.66 -7.96
CA GLU A 392 23.38 17.78 -8.07
C GLU A 392 22.05 17.44 -8.76
N LYS A 393 21.61 16.17 -8.73
CA LYS A 393 20.34 15.74 -9.32
C LYS A 393 19.13 16.12 -8.45
N LEU A 394 17.99 16.39 -9.07
CA LEU A 394 16.74 16.67 -8.36
C LEU A 394 16.13 15.38 -7.79
N CYS A 395 16.48 15.08 -6.55
CA CYS A 395 15.99 13.90 -5.82
C CYS A 395 14.90 14.28 -4.81
N LEU A 396 13.73 13.65 -4.97
CA LEU A 396 12.58 13.80 -4.08
C LEU A 396 12.25 12.44 -3.46
N PHE A 397 12.31 12.35 -2.13
CA PHE A 397 11.99 11.11 -1.42
C PHE A 397 10.57 11.17 -0.87
N ALA A 398 9.68 10.29 -1.31
CA ALA A 398 8.30 10.23 -0.82
C ALA A 398 8.27 9.90 0.67
N LYS A 399 7.51 10.69 1.45
CA LYS A 399 7.26 10.35 2.85
C LYS A 399 6.23 9.23 2.91
N GLU A 400 6.41 8.31 3.85
CA GLU A 400 5.46 7.23 4.14
C GLU A 400 4.03 7.76 4.31
N SER A 401 3.05 7.02 3.81
CA SER A 401 1.63 7.39 3.84
C SER A 401 1.29 8.75 3.19
N SER A 402 2.19 9.31 2.37
CA SER A 402 1.89 10.50 1.57
C SER A 402 1.02 10.14 0.37
N PHE A 403 0.24 11.11 -0.09
CA PHE A 403 -0.55 10.97 -1.30
C PHE A 403 0.05 11.87 -2.36
N ILE A 404 0.56 11.27 -3.43
CA ILE A 404 1.27 11.97 -4.49
C ILE A 404 0.42 11.97 -5.75
N ASP A 405 -0.04 13.15 -6.14
CA ASP A 405 -0.75 13.37 -7.39
C ASP A 405 0.25 13.70 -8.53
N PHE A 406 -0.18 13.50 -9.78
CA PHE A 406 0.67 13.75 -10.96
C PHE A 406 0.82 15.25 -11.27
N GLU A 407 -0.19 16.06 -10.98
CA GLU A 407 -0.27 17.48 -11.31
C GLU A 407 0.89 18.30 -10.72
N PRO A 408 1.26 18.16 -9.42
CA PRO A 408 2.46 18.78 -8.86
C PRO A 408 3.76 18.41 -9.58
N ILE A 409 3.90 17.15 -10.02
CA ILE A 409 5.10 16.67 -10.70
C ILE A 409 5.22 17.33 -12.08
N SER A 410 4.10 17.45 -12.81
CA SER A 410 4.05 18.15 -14.10
C SER A 410 4.38 19.64 -13.94
N GLU A 411 3.82 20.31 -12.93
CA GLU A 411 4.15 21.71 -12.62
C GLU A 411 5.63 21.87 -12.24
N LEU A 412 6.16 21.00 -11.38
CA LEU A 412 7.56 21.04 -10.97
C LEU A 412 8.50 20.92 -12.17
N TYR A 413 8.25 19.98 -13.09
CA TYR A 413 9.06 19.85 -14.30
C TYR A 413 8.97 21.10 -15.19
N ARG A 414 7.79 21.72 -15.31
CA ARG A 414 7.65 22.96 -16.08
C ARG A 414 8.48 24.10 -15.51
N LEU A 415 8.63 24.18 -14.19
CA LEU A 415 9.39 25.22 -13.50
C LEU A 415 10.90 24.91 -13.40
N TYR A 416 11.28 23.63 -13.25
CA TYR A 416 12.66 23.19 -13.02
C TYR A 416 13.40 22.80 -14.31
N LYS A 417 12.70 22.23 -15.31
CA LYS A 417 13.22 21.86 -16.64
C LYS A 417 14.32 20.80 -16.71
N GLU A 418 14.59 20.08 -15.63
CA GLU A 418 15.49 18.91 -15.63
C GLU A 418 14.74 17.62 -15.23
N ARG A 419 15.37 16.47 -15.42
CA ARG A 419 14.83 15.17 -15.02
C ARG A 419 14.61 15.11 -13.51
N ILE A 420 13.44 14.60 -13.12
CA ILE A 420 13.04 14.41 -11.73
C ILE A 420 13.35 12.98 -11.31
N PHE A 421 13.97 12.78 -10.15
CA PHE A 421 14.19 11.47 -9.54
C PHE A 421 13.29 11.34 -8.31
N LEU A 422 12.30 10.43 -8.37
CA LEU A 422 11.32 10.20 -7.30
C LEU A 422 11.57 8.85 -6.63
N PHE A 423 11.71 8.87 -5.31
CA PHE A 423 12.04 7.67 -4.52
C PHE A 423 10.85 7.21 -3.68
N PHE A 424 10.58 5.89 -3.67
CA PHE A 424 9.50 5.26 -2.90
C PHE A 424 10.02 4.10 -2.04
N ASP A 425 9.69 4.09 -0.75
CA ASP A 425 10.06 3.02 0.18
C ASP A 425 9.03 2.89 1.31
N PRO A 426 8.31 1.76 1.43
CA PRO A 426 8.27 0.62 0.51
C PRO A 426 7.47 0.93 -0.77
N ILE A 427 7.70 0.21 -1.87
CA ILE A 427 6.91 0.42 -3.11
C ILE A 427 5.44 0.03 -2.92
N THR A 428 5.15 -1.00 -2.12
CA THR A 428 3.78 -1.49 -1.91
C THR A 428 2.81 -0.40 -1.46
N GLU A 429 3.26 0.57 -0.66
CA GLU A 429 2.43 1.71 -0.21
C GLU A 429 2.02 2.66 -1.34
N PHE A 430 2.80 2.71 -2.43
CA PHE A 430 2.64 3.65 -3.53
C PHE A 430 2.31 2.95 -4.85
N ALA A 431 1.89 1.67 -4.82
CA ALA A 431 1.76 0.89 -6.03
C ALA A 431 0.76 1.50 -7.03
N ASP A 432 -0.45 1.84 -6.55
CA ASP A 432 -1.49 2.49 -7.35
C ASP A 432 -1.03 3.86 -7.88
N VAL A 433 -0.27 4.61 -7.07
CA VAL A 433 0.28 5.93 -7.43
C VAL A 433 1.29 5.81 -8.58
N ILE A 434 2.18 4.82 -8.50
CA ILE A 434 3.18 4.55 -9.54
C ILE A 434 2.49 4.09 -10.83
N GLU A 435 1.48 3.23 -10.72
CA GLU A 435 0.64 2.78 -11.85
C GLU A 435 -0.02 3.95 -12.58
N GLU A 436 -0.43 4.99 -11.84
CA GLU A 436 -1.05 6.19 -12.39
C GLU A 436 -0.04 7.18 -13.01
N ILE A 437 1.08 7.42 -12.33
CA ILE A 437 2.07 8.45 -12.73
C ILE A 437 2.80 8.06 -14.02
N ILE A 438 3.21 6.79 -14.18
CA ILE A 438 4.06 6.36 -15.30
C ILE A 438 3.38 6.61 -16.67
N PRO A 439 2.13 6.18 -16.92
CA PRO A 439 1.45 6.44 -18.19
C PRO A 439 1.25 7.93 -18.46
N LYS A 440 0.92 8.73 -17.43
CA LYS A 440 0.74 10.19 -17.55
C LYS A 440 2.06 10.88 -17.90
N ALA A 441 3.17 10.52 -17.24
CA ALA A 441 4.50 11.05 -17.51
C ALA A 441 4.97 10.74 -18.94
N ARG A 442 4.76 9.50 -19.41
CA ARG A 442 5.06 9.10 -20.80
C ARG A 442 4.25 9.91 -21.81
N LYS A 443 2.96 10.13 -21.54
CA LYS A 443 2.06 10.92 -22.40
C LYS A 443 2.46 12.38 -22.48
N GLU A 444 2.83 13.00 -21.36
CA GLU A 444 3.28 14.40 -21.31
C GLU A 444 4.76 14.59 -21.66
N LYS A 445 5.49 13.50 -21.94
CA LYS A 445 6.93 13.50 -22.24
C LYS A 445 7.76 14.17 -21.14
N ILE A 446 7.46 13.84 -19.89
CA ILE A 446 8.21 14.32 -18.73
C ILE A 446 9.37 13.36 -18.46
N PRO A 447 10.63 13.84 -18.45
CA PRO A 447 11.78 13.06 -18.01
C PRO A 447 11.68 12.75 -16.52
N LEU A 448 11.31 11.50 -16.19
CA LEU A 448 11.04 11.05 -14.83
C LEU A 448 11.71 9.70 -14.58
N THR A 449 12.47 9.61 -13.50
CA THR A 449 13.00 8.33 -13.02
C THR A 449 12.42 8.03 -11.65
N ILE A 450 11.66 6.93 -11.57
CA ILE A 450 11.12 6.40 -10.32
C ILE A 450 12.06 5.30 -9.82
N ILE A 451 12.42 5.33 -8.55
CA ILE A 451 13.27 4.31 -7.93
C ILE A 451 12.62 3.90 -6.62
N GLY A 452 12.46 2.61 -6.38
CA GLY A 452 11.95 2.18 -5.08
C GLY A 452 12.57 0.89 -4.58
N ALA A 453 12.27 0.56 -3.35
CA ALA A 453 12.73 -0.66 -2.71
C ALA A 453 11.56 -1.53 -2.24
N GLU A 454 11.67 -2.85 -2.41
CA GLU A 454 10.67 -3.79 -1.91
C GLU A 454 11.26 -5.16 -1.54
N ARG A 455 10.57 -5.91 -0.69
CA ARG A 455 10.87 -7.32 -0.44
C ARG A 455 10.50 -8.17 -1.65
N GLN A 456 11.32 -9.16 -1.97
CA GLN A 456 11.07 -10.05 -3.10
C GLN A 456 9.66 -10.67 -3.07
N ASN A 457 9.21 -11.14 -1.90
CA ASN A 457 7.91 -11.78 -1.75
C ASN A 457 6.76 -10.78 -1.91
N GLU A 458 6.84 -9.62 -1.24
CA GLU A 458 5.83 -8.55 -1.31
C GLU A 458 5.68 -8.01 -2.73
N TRP A 459 6.81 -7.84 -3.42
CA TRP A 459 6.83 -7.44 -4.81
C TRP A 459 6.04 -8.41 -5.70
N ASN A 460 6.24 -9.71 -5.50
CA ASN A 460 5.57 -10.74 -6.30
C ASN A 460 4.08 -10.88 -5.95
N SER A 461 3.68 -10.62 -4.70
CA SER A 461 2.29 -10.76 -4.25
C SER A 461 1.44 -9.52 -4.47
N GLU A 462 1.97 -8.32 -4.22
CA GLU A 462 1.19 -7.06 -4.18
C GLU A 462 1.52 -6.12 -5.34
N CYS A 463 2.78 -6.10 -5.81
CA CYS A 463 3.24 -5.19 -6.87
C CYS A 463 3.31 -5.84 -8.26
N GLY A 464 2.77 -7.05 -8.46
CA GLY A 464 2.91 -7.79 -9.72
C GLY A 464 2.38 -7.05 -10.96
N HIS A 465 1.36 -6.20 -10.79
CA HIS A 465 0.81 -5.36 -11.86
C HIS A 465 1.80 -4.27 -12.34
N LEU A 466 2.77 -3.87 -11.51
CA LEU A 466 3.77 -2.87 -11.87
C LEU A 466 4.95 -3.43 -12.67
N GLU A 467 5.14 -4.75 -12.72
CA GLU A 467 6.30 -5.37 -13.39
C GLU A 467 6.40 -4.97 -14.87
N VAL A 468 5.26 -4.74 -15.53
CA VAL A 468 5.19 -4.27 -16.93
C VAL A 468 5.83 -2.90 -17.14
N PHE A 469 5.94 -2.09 -16.09
CA PHE A 469 6.54 -0.75 -16.15
C PHE A 469 8.03 -0.73 -15.76
N VAL A 470 8.56 -1.79 -15.15
CA VAL A 470 9.94 -1.82 -14.61
C VAL A 470 10.97 -1.82 -15.74
N ASN A 471 11.88 -0.85 -15.72
CA ASN A 471 13.00 -0.72 -16.65
C ASN A 471 14.24 -1.49 -16.17
N GLY A 472 14.44 -1.64 -14.86
CA GLY A 472 15.57 -2.36 -14.27
C GLY A 472 15.31 -2.82 -12.83
N THR A 473 15.88 -3.97 -12.48
CA THR A 473 15.78 -4.54 -11.13
C THR A 473 17.18 -4.81 -10.61
N TYR A 474 17.45 -4.38 -9.38
CA TYR A 474 18.71 -4.59 -8.68
C TYR A 474 18.46 -5.45 -7.44
N GLU A 475 19.05 -6.65 -7.40
CA GLU A 475 19.02 -7.48 -6.19
C GLU A 475 20.16 -7.09 -5.27
N VAL A 476 19.85 -6.82 -4.00
CA VAL A 476 20.85 -6.43 -3.01
C VAL A 476 21.79 -7.61 -2.71
N PRO A 477 23.08 -7.53 -3.07
CA PRO A 477 24.02 -8.63 -2.84
C PRO A 477 24.46 -8.70 -1.37
N TYR A 478 25.02 -9.86 -1.01
CA TYR A 478 25.77 -10.03 0.23
C TYR A 478 26.99 -9.11 0.27
N LEU A 479 27.46 -8.79 1.47
CA LEU A 479 28.65 -7.95 1.65
C LEU A 479 29.90 -8.62 1.08
N SER A 480 30.70 -7.87 0.34
CA SER A 480 32.04 -8.34 -0.07
C SER A 480 33.05 -8.25 1.07
N GLU A 481 34.19 -8.93 0.98
CA GLU A 481 35.25 -8.87 2.00
C GLU A 481 35.69 -7.42 2.31
N LYS A 482 35.84 -6.58 1.28
CA LYS A 482 36.19 -5.16 1.45
C LYS A 482 35.11 -4.35 2.17
N GLU A 483 33.85 -4.68 1.91
CA GLU A 483 32.71 -4.05 2.59
C GLU A 483 32.63 -4.53 4.05
N ILE A 484 32.98 -5.79 4.34
CA ILE A 484 33.09 -6.32 5.71
C ILE A 484 34.24 -5.63 6.46
N GLU A 485 35.39 -5.43 5.82
CA GLU A 485 36.52 -4.66 6.39
C GLU A 485 36.07 -3.25 6.77
N SER A 486 35.43 -2.54 5.83
CA SER A 486 34.91 -1.19 6.06
C SER A 486 33.87 -1.16 7.18
N LEU A 487 33.03 -2.20 7.28
CA LEU A 487 32.06 -2.35 8.37
C LEU A 487 32.75 -2.53 9.72
N ILE A 488 33.79 -3.37 9.80
CA ILE A 488 34.57 -3.59 11.01
C ILE A 488 35.26 -2.30 11.45
N GLU A 489 35.84 -1.54 10.53
CA GLU A 489 36.45 -0.24 10.81
C GLU A 489 35.44 0.73 11.42
N ASN A 490 34.24 0.82 10.84
CA ASN A 490 33.15 1.63 11.35
C ASN A 490 32.68 1.16 12.74
N LEU A 491 32.47 -0.16 12.94
CA LEU A 491 32.11 -0.72 14.24
C LEU A 491 33.20 -0.48 15.29
N THR A 492 34.47 -0.51 14.91
CA THR A 492 35.61 -0.21 15.80
C THR A 492 35.61 1.26 16.20
N LYS A 493 35.52 2.15 15.20
CA LYS A 493 35.50 3.61 15.37
C LYS A 493 34.40 4.05 16.34
N TYR A 494 33.23 3.43 16.23
CA TYR A 494 32.07 3.78 17.05
C TYR A 494 31.84 2.88 18.27
N LYS A 495 32.79 1.98 18.59
CA LYS A 495 32.75 1.08 19.76
C LYS A 495 31.50 0.19 19.80
N SER A 496 31.20 -0.46 18.67
CA SER A 496 30.02 -1.31 18.44
C SER A 496 30.38 -2.77 18.13
N LEU A 497 31.64 -3.19 18.29
CA LEU A 497 32.09 -4.57 18.02
C LEU A 497 31.58 -5.61 19.03
N GLY A 498 31.31 -5.22 20.28
CA GLY A 498 30.86 -6.13 21.33
C GLY A 498 31.81 -7.32 21.54
N TYR A 499 31.30 -8.54 21.45
CA TYR A 499 32.03 -9.81 21.59
C TYR A 499 33.18 -9.99 20.57
N LEU A 500 33.16 -9.24 19.47
CA LEU A 500 34.24 -9.26 18.47
C LEU A 500 35.46 -8.47 18.91
N LEU A 501 35.36 -7.63 19.95
CA LEU A 501 36.43 -6.73 20.37
C LEU A 501 37.72 -7.47 20.78
N ASP A 502 37.58 -8.63 21.41
CA ASP A 502 38.70 -9.45 21.89
C ASP A 502 39.26 -10.42 20.83
N LYS A 503 38.69 -10.42 19.61
CA LYS A 503 39.10 -11.29 18.51
C LYS A 503 40.07 -10.59 17.57
N SER A 504 40.91 -11.37 16.88
CA SER A 504 41.77 -10.85 15.82
C SER A 504 40.95 -10.37 14.62
N PHE A 505 41.49 -9.45 13.82
CA PHE A 505 40.79 -8.90 12.65
C PHE A 505 40.33 -9.98 11.66
N GLU A 506 41.11 -11.03 11.47
CA GLU A 506 40.72 -12.17 10.62
C GLU A 506 39.59 -13.02 11.23
N GLU A 507 39.57 -13.21 12.54
CA GLU A 507 38.44 -13.86 13.23
C GLU A 507 37.18 -12.99 13.23
N GLN A 508 37.32 -11.66 13.26
CA GLN A 508 36.20 -10.72 13.12
C GLN A 508 35.59 -10.80 11.71
N LYS A 509 36.45 -10.82 10.67
CA LYS A 509 36.05 -11.05 9.28
C LYS A 509 35.36 -12.39 9.11
N GLU A 510 35.93 -13.47 9.65
CA GLU A 510 35.34 -14.80 9.54
C GLU A 510 33.97 -14.87 10.21
N ALA A 511 33.82 -14.25 11.39
CA ALA A 511 32.56 -14.18 12.12
C ALA A 511 31.50 -13.38 11.34
N LEU A 512 31.83 -12.18 10.85
CA LEU A 512 30.88 -11.41 10.05
C LEU A 512 30.61 -12.08 8.70
N GLY A 513 31.61 -12.70 8.05
CA GLY A 513 31.49 -13.39 6.77
C GLY A 513 30.63 -14.65 6.80
N LYS A 514 30.79 -15.51 7.82
CA LYS A 514 29.97 -16.72 8.02
C LYS A 514 28.49 -16.39 8.22
N HIS A 515 28.20 -15.28 8.90
CA HIS A 515 26.84 -14.82 9.16
C HIS A 515 26.31 -13.86 8.07
N ALA A 516 27.18 -13.20 7.30
CA ALA A 516 26.82 -12.28 6.21
C ALA A 516 26.16 -12.96 5.00
N GLY A 517 26.18 -14.30 4.91
CA GLY A 517 25.29 -15.06 4.03
C GLY A 517 23.80 -15.02 4.44
N ARG A 518 23.48 -14.41 5.59
CA ARG A 518 22.11 -14.17 6.10
C ARG A 518 21.78 -12.68 6.06
N GLN A 519 20.55 -12.31 6.45
CA GLN A 519 20.08 -10.92 6.54
C GLN A 519 21.09 -10.06 7.33
N LEU A 520 21.54 -8.93 6.76
CA LEU A 520 22.63 -8.09 7.29
C LEU A 520 22.43 -7.71 8.76
N LEU A 521 21.20 -7.34 9.14
CA LEU A 521 20.85 -7.02 10.52
C LEU A 521 21.09 -8.20 11.49
N VAL A 522 20.70 -9.41 11.09
CA VAL A 522 20.88 -10.63 11.88
C VAL A 522 22.37 -10.91 12.07
N ALA A 523 23.15 -10.81 10.98
CA ALA A 523 24.59 -11.04 11.02
C ALA A 523 25.33 -10.08 11.95
N LEU A 524 24.97 -8.79 11.92
CA LEU A 524 25.51 -7.78 12.81
C LEU A 524 25.27 -8.12 14.29
N HIS A 525 24.04 -8.50 14.65
CA HIS A 525 23.69 -8.83 16.04
C HIS A 525 24.33 -10.15 16.51
N GLU A 526 24.27 -11.21 15.72
CA GLU A 526 24.85 -12.51 16.10
C GLU A 526 26.36 -12.42 16.28
N ALA A 527 27.04 -11.70 15.39
CA ALA A 527 28.49 -11.56 15.46
C ALA A 527 28.91 -10.69 16.66
N THR A 528 28.22 -9.57 16.91
CA THR A 528 28.57 -8.61 17.99
C THR A 528 28.14 -9.07 19.38
N LEU A 529 27.11 -9.91 19.52
CA LEU A 529 26.60 -10.38 20.82
C LEU A 529 26.90 -11.85 21.12
N GLY A 530 27.35 -12.63 20.13
CA GLY A 530 27.80 -14.01 20.30
C GLY A 530 26.69 -15.03 20.60
N LYS A 531 25.43 -14.68 20.30
CA LYS A 531 24.23 -15.51 20.50
C LYS A 531 23.37 -15.52 19.23
N PRO A 532 22.49 -16.52 19.01
CA PRO A 532 21.50 -16.47 17.95
C PRO A 532 20.61 -15.22 18.05
N PHE A 533 20.28 -14.60 16.91
CA PHE A 533 19.53 -13.33 16.89
C PHE A 533 18.15 -13.45 17.56
N THR A 534 17.49 -14.59 17.36
CA THR A 534 16.20 -14.90 18.00
C THR A 534 16.28 -14.90 19.51
N ASP A 535 17.39 -15.36 20.08
CA ASP A 535 17.60 -15.38 21.53
C ASP A 535 17.95 -13.99 22.06
N ILE A 536 18.71 -13.20 21.29
CA ILE A 536 19.01 -11.80 21.62
C ILE A 536 17.72 -10.98 21.75
N VAL A 537 16.83 -11.08 20.76
CA VAL A 537 15.54 -10.35 20.76
C VAL A 537 14.64 -10.82 21.91
N PHE A 538 14.62 -12.13 22.19
CA PHE A 538 13.83 -12.68 23.29
C PHE A 538 14.38 -12.30 24.66
N ASP A 539 15.70 -12.34 24.85
CA ASP A 539 16.39 -11.86 26.05
C ASP A 539 16.13 -10.36 26.26
N GLU A 540 16.15 -9.55 25.20
CA GLU A 540 15.81 -8.12 25.25
C GLU A 540 14.38 -7.91 25.74
N TYR A 541 13.40 -8.64 25.20
CA TYR A 541 12.02 -8.60 25.68
C TYR A 541 11.90 -8.96 27.17
N ASN A 542 12.58 -10.03 27.60
CA ASN A 542 12.57 -10.48 28.99
C ASN A 542 13.28 -9.51 29.95
N SER A 543 14.24 -8.73 29.44
CA SER A 543 14.97 -7.74 30.24
C SER A 543 14.17 -6.47 30.55
N ILE A 544 13.04 -6.25 29.88
CA ILE A 544 12.15 -5.12 30.13
C ILE A 544 11.54 -5.27 31.53
N SER A 545 11.89 -4.33 32.43
CA SER A 545 11.56 -4.41 33.86
C SER A 545 10.06 -4.33 34.17
N SER A 546 9.26 -3.69 33.31
CA SER A 546 7.84 -3.50 33.49
C SER A 546 7.01 -4.43 32.60
N ARG A 547 6.15 -5.25 33.21
CA ARG A 547 5.16 -6.07 32.46
C ARG A 547 4.24 -5.23 31.57
N ARG A 548 3.95 -3.98 31.96
CA ARG A 548 3.15 -3.07 31.13
C ARG A 548 3.92 -2.63 29.88
N ALA A 549 5.21 -2.34 30.02
CA ALA A 549 6.07 -2.01 28.88
C ALA A 549 6.25 -3.20 27.92
N GLN A 550 6.36 -4.42 28.47
CA GLN A 550 6.34 -5.65 27.67
C GLN A 550 5.04 -5.80 26.85
N SER A 551 3.88 -5.65 27.49
CA SER A 551 2.58 -5.73 26.80
C SER A 551 2.42 -4.66 25.71
N LEU A 552 2.92 -3.45 25.95
CA LEU A 552 2.94 -2.37 24.95
C LEU A 552 3.85 -2.72 23.77
N TYR A 553 5.08 -3.16 24.04
CA TYR A 553 6.00 -3.56 23.01
C TYR A 553 5.42 -4.70 22.16
N LEU A 554 4.75 -5.67 22.78
CA LEU A 554 4.04 -6.74 22.09
C LEU A 554 2.93 -6.20 21.17
N THR A 555 2.14 -5.21 21.61
CA THR A 555 1.15 -4.53 20.74
C THR A 555 1.81 -3.89 19.53
N VAL A 556 2.94 -3.20 19.72
CA VAL A 556 3.71 -2.59 18.62
C VAL A 556 4.25 -3.65 17.67
N CYS A 557 4.72 -4.78 18.18
CA CYS A 557 5.16 -5.91 17.37
C CYS A 557 4.02 -6.48 16.52
N ILE A 558 2.82 -6.66 17.08
CA ILE A 558 1.68 -7.25 16.36
C ILE A 558 1.30 -6.43 15.11
N PHE A 559 1.34 -5.09 15.21
CA PHE A 559 1.10 -4.18 14.09
C PHE A 559 2.30 -4.10 13.14
N HIS A 560 3.52 -3.92 13.66
CA HIS A 560 4.69 -3.72 12.80
C HIS A 560 5.09 -5.00 12.03
N ARG A 561 4.68 -6.18 12.50
CA ARG A 561 4.73 -7.44 11.75
C ARG A 561 4.03 -7.35 10.39
N VAL A 562 2.85 -6.70 10.34
CA VAL A 562 2.11 -6.45 9.10
C VAL A 562 2.54 -5.13 8.45
N ASN A 563 3.73 -4.62 8.81
CA ASN A 563 4.35 -3.36 8.35
C ASN A 563 3.56 -2.09 8.69
N VAL A 564 2.72 -2.11 9.72
CA VAL A 564 1.88 -0.94 10.09
C VAL A 564 2.39 -0.30 11.39
N PRO A 565 2.50 1.05 11.48
CA PRO A 565 2.74 1.74 12.76
C PRO A 565 1.55 1.68 13.71
N VAL A 566 1.82 1.80 15.01
CA VAL A 566 0.77 1.95 16.03
C VAL A 566 0.64 3.40 16.47
N ARG A 567 -0.54 3.99 16.36
CA ARG A 567 -0.79 5.36 16.87
C ARG A 567 -0.83 5.42 18.39
N ALA A 568 -0.48 6.56 18.97
CA ALA A 568 -0.56 6.77 20.40
C ALA A 568 -1.98 6.71 20.92
N GLY A 569 -2.94 7.29 20.17
CA GLY A 569 -4.35 7.14 20.49
C GLY A 569 -4.79 5.67 20.59
N PHE A 570 -4.26 4.78 19.76
CA PHE A 570 -4.56 3.34 19.84
C PHE A 570 -3.95 2.67 21.07
N ILE A 571 -2.66 2.92 21.34
CA ILE A 571 -1.98 2.38 22.54
C ILE A 571 -2.69 2.84 23.81
N SER A 572 -3.03 4.12 23.87
CA SER A 572 -3.76 4.74 24.97
C SER A 572 -5.09 4.01 25.23
N ARG A 573 -5.87 3.67 24.18
CA ARG A 573 -7.11 2.89 24.31
C ARG A 573 -6.87 1.45 24.79
N VAL A 574 -5.92 0.75 24.18
CA VAL A 574 -5.64 -0.67 24.47
C VAL A 574 -5.11 -0.86 25.88
N HIS A 575 -4.24 0.04 26.34
CA HIS A 575 -3.54 -0.07 27.62
C HIS A 575 -4.16 0.79 28.73
N LYS A 576 -5.05 1.74 28.38
CA LYS A 576 -5.70 2.70 29.28
C LYS A 576 -4.71 3.59 30.03
N ILE A 577 -3.74 4.18 29.33
CA ILE A 577 -2.64 4.97 29.91
C ILE A 577 -2.47 6.30 29.14
N PRO A 578 -2.47 7.48 29.81
CA PRO A 578 -2.35 8.75 29.10
C PRO A 578 -0.98 8.94 28.47
N PHE A 579 -0.94 9.72 27.39
CA PHE A 579 0.28 10.02 26.66
C PHE A 579 1.41 10.62 27.54
N SER A 580 1.06 11.46 28.51
CA SER A 580 2.03 12.09 29.41
C SER A 580 2.75 11.10 30.31
N GLU A 581 2.03 10.11 30.86
CA GLU A 581 2.66 9.03 31.65
C GLU A 581 3.35 8.00 30.76
N PHE A 582 2.86 7.84 29.52
CA PHE A 582 3.41 6.94 28.52
C PHE A 582 4.86 7.30 28.16
N SER A 583 5.17 8.58 27.90
CA SER A 583 6.53 9.01 27.56
C SER A 583 7.53 8.77 28.70
N GLU A 584 7.15 9.13 29.94
CA GLU A 584 8.06 9.05 31.10
C GLU A 584 8.22 7.62 31.67
N ASN A 585 7.13 6.86 31.78
CA ASN A 585 7.11 5.59 32.53
C ASN A 585 7.18 4.33 31.65
N LEU A 586 6.85 4.43 30.36
CA LEU A 586 6.78 3.26 29.46
C LEU A 586 7.72 3.37 28.27
N PHE A 587 7.97 4.58 27.76
CA PHE A 587 8.87 4.77 26.63
C PHE A 587 10.34 4.71 27.02
N LYS A 588 10.70 5.27 28.19
CA LYS A 588 12.09 5.20 28.69
C LYS A 588 12.60 3.76 28.90
N PRO A 589 11.81 2.80 29.44
CA PRO A 589 12.21 1.38 29.45
C PRO A 589 12.29 0.71 28.06
N LEU A 590 11.63 1.29 27.05
CA LEU A 590 11.59 0.79 25.67
C LEU A 590 12.49 1.61 24.73
N GLU A 591 13.31 2.50 25.29
CA GLU A 591 14.24 3.33 24.55
C GLU A 591 15.15 2.42 23.71
N PHE A 592 15.32 2.74 22.43
CA PHE A 592 16.05 1.93 21.43
C PHE A 592 15.38 0.60 20.99
N ILE A 593 14.18 0.29 21.49
CA ILE A 593 13.38 -0.87 21.08
C ILE A 593 12.14 -0.42 20.29
N VAL A 594 11.42 0.57 20.84
CA VAL A 594 10.24 1.19 20.22
C VAL A 594 10.56 2.64 19.87
N PHE A 595 10.15 3.06 18.67
CA PHE A 595 10.43 4.38 18.14
C PHE A 595 9.17 5.18 17.94
N ALA A 596 9.21 6.43 18.38
CA ALA A 596 8.14 7.39 18.19
C ALA A 596 8.47 8.30 17.00
N LYS A 597 7.56 8.41 16.03
CA LYS A 597 7.60 9.40 14.96
C LYS A 597 6.31 10.21 15.02
N LYS A 598 6.41 11.54 14.99
CA LYS A 598 5.21 12.38 14.95
C LYS A 598 4.64 12.36 13.53
N ASN A 599 3.37 12.00 13.41
CA ASN A 599 2.61 12.15 12.18
C ASN A 599 2.00 13.56 12.15
N GLU A 600 2.49 14.39 11.24
CA GLU A 600 2.07 15.80 11.11
C GLU A 600 0.65 15.97 10.54
N ILE A 601 0.07 14.94 9.91
CA ILE A 601 -1.29 15.01 9.32
C ILE A 601 -2.35 14.86 10.40
N ILE A 602 -2.21 13.83 11.24
CA ILE A 602 -3.18 13.54 12.31
C ILE A 602 -2.78 14.17 13.66
N HIS A 603 -1.63 14.83 13.71
CA HIS A 603 -1.03 15.40 14.92
C HIS A 603 -0.89 14.40 16.08
N ASP A 604 -0.63 13.13 15.75
CA ASP A 604 -0.46 12.01 16.68
C ASP A 604 0.96 11.43 16.57
N TYR A 605 1.41 10.69 17.59
CA TYR A 605 2.65 9.92 17.51
C TYR A 605 2.38 8.51 17.03
N GLU A 606 3.27 7.99 16.20
CA GLU A 606 3.27 6.63 15.70
C GLU A 606 4.46 5.86 16.21
N TYR A 607 4.23 4.59 16.54
CA TYR A 607 5.17 3.70 17.17
C TYR A 607 5.51 2.51 16.31
N ARG A 608 6.80 2.22 16.18
CA ARG A 608 7.32 1.07 15.43
C ARG A 608 8.46 0.39 16.18
N THR A 609 8.71 -0.86 15.84
CA THR A 609 9.93 -1.56 16.28
C THR A 609 11.09 -1.27 15.32
N ARG A 610 12.31 -1.73 15.63
CA ARG A 610 13.49 -1.56 14.75
C ARG A 610 13.30 -2.13 13.35
N HIS A 611 12.55 -3.22 13.24
CA HIS A 611 12.23 -3.87 11.98
C HIS A 611 11.04 -4.82 12.18
N SER A 612 10.19 -4.98 11.16
CA SER A 612 9.09 -5.95 11.19
C SER A 612 9.53 -7.40 11.51
N HIS A 613 10.79 -7.77 11.26
CA HIS A 613 11.31 -9.12 11.52
C HIS A 613 11.59 -9.33 13.01
N ILE A 614 12.05 -8.28 13.71
CA ILE A 614 12.13 -8.29 15.17
C ILE A 614 10.73 -8.43 15.75
N ALA A 615 9.76 -7.71 15.19
CA ALA A 615 8.36 -7.83 15.59
C ALA A 615 7.82 -9.25 15.41
N GLU A 616 8.12 -9.91 14.29
CA GLU A 616 7.78 -11.33 14.05
C GLU A 616 8.40 -12.26 15.10
N ILE A 617 9.71 -12.11 15.36
CA ILE A 617 10.42 -12.94 16.34
C ILE A 617 9.80 -12.79 17.74
N VAL A 618 9.50 -11.55 18.16
CA VAL A 618 8.85 -11.30 19.45
C VAL A 618 7.47 -11.94 19.48
N PHE A 619 6.68 -11.79 18.42
CA PHE A 619 5.36 -12.43 18.31
C PHE A 619 5.45 -13.95 18.44
N GLU A 620 6.33 -14.62 17.70
CA GLU A 620 6.46 -16.08 17.70
C GLU A 620 7.02 -16.63 19.02
N ARG A 621 8.01 -15.95 19.62
CA ARG A 621 8.73 -16.42 20.82
C ARG A 621 8.01 -16.07 22.12
N VAL A 622 7.28 -14.96 22.17
CA VAL A 622 6.54 -14.53 23.37
C VAL A 622 5.16 -15.14 23.41
N LEU A 623 4.41 -15.09 22.30
CA LEU A 623 3.09 -15.69 22.21
C LEU A 623 3.23 -17.11 21.67
N THR A 624 3.74 -18.04 22.46
CA THR A 624 3.84 -19.45 22.03
C THR A 624 2.51 -20.18 22.15
N ASP A 625 1.68 -19.78 23.12
CA ASP A 625 0.36 -20.35 23.34
C ASP A 625 -0.68 -19.75 22.38
N VAL A 626 -1.56 -20.61 21.84
CA VAL A 626 -2.56 -20.21 20.84
C VAL A 626 -3.67 -19.35 21.47
N GLN A 627 -4.03 -19.60 22.73
CA GLN A 627 -5.03 -18.81 23.45
C GLN A 627 -4.50 -17.41 23.73
N ASP A 628 -3.25 -17.28 24.18
CA ASP A 628 -2.63 -15.95 24.39
C ASP A 628 -2.58 -15.14 23.09
N ARG A 629 -2.22 -15.77 21.95
CA ARG A 629 -2.28 -15.12 20.63
C ARG A 629 -3.69 -14.61 20.30
N TYR A 630 -4.68 -15.45 20.55
CA TYR A 630 -6.07 -15.14 20.26
C TYR A 630 -6.61 -14.00 21.12
N ASP A 631 -6.28 -14.00 22.41
CA ASP A 631 -6.69 -12.96 23.36
C ASP A 631 -6.08 -11.59 23.00
N GLU A 632 -4.81 -11.54 22.59
CA GLU A 632 -4.17 -10.31 22.11
C GLU A 632 -4.79 -9.81 20.80
N TYR A 633 -5.11 -10.71 19.86
CA TYR A 633 -5.83 -10.36 18.63
C TYR A 633 -7.22 -9.76 18.93
N LEU A 634 -8.00 -10.40 19.81
CA LEU A 634 -9.30 -9.89 20.24
C LEU A 634 -9.18 -8.52 20.91
N ARG A 635 -8.19 -8.34 21.79
CA ARG A 635 -7.95 -7.07 22.47
C ARG A 635 -7.67 -5.94 21.48
N ILE A 636 -6.85 -6.21 20.47
CA ILE A 636 -6.50 -5.26 19.41
C ILE A 636 -7.71 -4.94 18.52
N ILE A 637 -8.39 -5.96 17.99
CA ILE A 637 -9.56 -5.76 17.11
C ILE A 637 -10.65 -4.96 17.82
N ASN A 638 -10.85 -5.20 19.12
CA ASN A 638 -11.83 -4.45 19.92
C ASN A 638 -11.43 -2.99 20.20
N SER A 639 -10.23 -2.55 19.85
CA SER A 639 -9.74 -1.19 20.12
C SER A 639 -9.40 -0.39 18.85
N ILE A 640 -9.50 -1.03 17.68
CA ILE A 640 -9.21 -0.46 16.36
C ILE A 640 -10.24 0.60 15.98
N ASP A 641 -9.76 1.76 15.50
CA ASP A 641 -10.57 2.83 14.92
C ASP A 641 -10.25 2.97 13.43
N ILE A 642 -11.06 2.33 12.57
CA ILE A 642 -10.83 2.24 11.13
C ILE A 642 -10.95 3.57 10.36
N ASP A 643 -11.35 4.67 11.03
CA ASP A 643 -11.36 6.00 10.41
C ASP A 643 -9.93 6.49 10.12
N PHE A 644 -8.95 5.96 10.85
CA PHE A 644 -7.51 6.13 10.63
C PHE A 644 -6.97 5.06 9.68
N SER A 645 -6.03 5.42 8.80
CA SER A 645 -5.46 4.48 7.81
C SER A 645 -4.69 3.36 8.49
N SER A 646 -3.83 3.68 9.47
CA SER A 646 -3.01 2.72 10.20
C SER A 646 -3.85 1.60 10.82
N ASP A 647 -4.93 1.93 11.53
CA ASP A 647 -5.76 0.93 12.19
C ASP A 647 -6.52 0.07 11.17
N ARG A 648 -6.93 0.66 10.03
CA ARG A 648 -7.60 -0.04 8.93
C ARG A 648 -6.67 -1.02 8.22
N GLU A 649 -5.43 -0.60 7.97
CA GLU A 649 -4.39 -1.44 7.36
C GLU A 649 -3.97 -2.57 8.31
N ALA A 650 -3.81 -2.27 9.61
CA ALA A 650 -3.57 -3.28 10.63
C ALA A 650 -4.69 -4.33 10.66
N LEU A 651 -5.96 -3.89 10.63
CA LEU A 651 -7.11 -4.80 10.55
C LEU A 651 -7.07 -5.65 9.28
N LYS A 652 -6.80 -5.05 8.11
CA LYS A 652 -6.68 -5.75 6.82
C LYS A 652 -5.59 -6.83 6.88
N GLY A 653 -4.41 -6.50 7.38
CA GLY A 653 -3.28 -7.43 7.50
C GLY A 653 -3.54 -8.56 8.49
N MET A 654 -4.09 -8.24 9.67
CA MET A 654 -4.41 -9.23 10.71
C MET A 654 -5.53 -10.18 10.31
N MET A 655 -6.50 -9.71 9.51
CA MET A 655 -7.67 -10.49 9.08
C MET A 655 -7.49 -11.24 7.76
N ASN A 656 -6.25 -11.41 7.29
CA ASN A 656 -5.95 -12.24 6.12
C ASN A 656 -6.28 -13.72 6.39
N ALA A 657 -7.13 -14.32 5.55
CA ALA A 657 -7.63 -15.68 5.76
C ALA A 657 -6.51 -16.73 5.80
N LYS A 658 -5.54 -16.65 4.89
CA LYS A 658 -4.41 -17.60 4.81
C LYS A 658 -3.54 -17.50 6.06
N GLY A 659 -3.26 -16.27 6.51
CA GLY A 659 -2.54 -16.00 7.75
C GLY A 659 -3.26 -16.57 8.97
N LEU A 660 -4.56 -16.30 9.11
CA LEU A 660 -5.37 -16.79 10.23
C LEU A 660 -5.45 -18.31 10.28
N ILE A 661 -5.64 -19.00 9.14
CA ILE A 661 -5.65 -20.48 9.08
C ILE A 661 -4.31 -21.06 9.55
N SER A 662 -3.20 -20.39 9.24
CA SER A 662 -1.87 -20.85 9.69
C SER A 662 -1.61 -20.61 11.18
N LEU A 663 -2.18 -19.54 11.75
CA LEU A 663 -1.94 -19.14 13.14
C LEU A 663 -2.88 -19.82 14.14
N PHE A 664 -4.12 -20.11 13.75
CA PHE A 664 -5.16 -20.61 14.64
C PHE A 664 -5.73 -21.95 14.13
N PRO A 665 -5.35 -23.08 14.75
CA PRO A 665 -5.84 -24.39 14.35
C PRO A 665 -7.35 -24.59 14.57
N ASP A 666 -7.96 -23.91 15.55
CA ASP A 666 -9.40 -23.98 15.82
C ASP A 666 -10.18 -22.98 14.94
N PRO A 667 -11.05 -23.46 14.02
CA PRO A 667 -11.88 -22.60 13.19
C PRO A 667 -12.86 -21.72 13.97
N GLN A 668 -13.27 -22.10 15.20
CA GLN A 668 -14.18 -21.28 16.00
C GLN A 668 -13.54 -19.98 16.48
N MET A 669 -12.24 -20.02 16.81
CA MET A 669 -11.47 -18.81 17.11
C MET A 669 -11.50 -17.84 15.93
N ILE A 670 -11.22 -18.32 14.72
CA ILE A 670 -11.21 -17.50 13.51
C ILE A 670 -12.59 -16.88 13.24
N ARG A 671 -13.66 -17.67 13.36
CA ARG A 671 -15.05 -17.17 13.22
C ARG A 671 -15.37 -16.05 14.20
N GLN A 672 -14.91 -16.19 15.45
CA GLN A 672 -15.13 -15.19 16.48
C GLN A 672 -14.29 -13.91 16.22
N LEU A 673 -13.06 -14.04 15.71
CA LEU A 673 -12.26 -12.88 15.26
C LEU A 673 -12.97 -12.11 14.14
N PHE A 674 -13.48 -12.80 13.11
CA PHE A 674 -14.26 -12.16 12.05
C PHE A 674 -15.54 -11.51 12.57
N LYS A 675 -16.22 -12.13 13.55
CA LYS A 675 -17.39 -11.53 14.19
C LYS A 675 -17.07 -10.20 14.86
N GLU A 676 -15.97 -10.13 15.63
CA GLU A 676 -15.56 -8.87 16.28
C GLU A 676 -15.04 -7.84 15.27
N ALA A 677 -14.31 -8.26 14.23
CA ALA A 677 -13.86 -7.38 13.15
C ALA A 677 -15.04 -6.78 12.36
N ASN A 678 -16.05 -7.58 12.02
CA ASN A 678 -17.26 -7.12 11.34
C ASN A 678 -18.09 -6.13 12.20
N LYS A 679 -18.00 -6.18 13.54
CA LYS A 679 -18.64 -5.12 14.36
C LYS A 679 -17.94 -3.77 14.21
N ARG A 680 -16.65 -3.78 13.88
CA ARG A 680 -15.85 -2.57 13.65
C ARG A 680 -16.03 -2.03 12.24
N ASP A 681 -16.20 -2.91 11.26
CA ASP A 681 -16.30 -2.56 9.84
C ASP A 681 -17.37 -3.40 9.10
N GLU A 682 -18.64 -3.22 9.46
CA GLU A 682 -19.75 -4.13 9.08
C GLU A 682 -20.02 -4.25 7.58
N GLU A 683 -19.72 -3.20 6.82
CA GLU A 683 -20.01 -3.11 5.39
C GLU A 683 -18.74 -3.09 4.54
N ASN A 684 -17.64 -3.68 5.01
CA ASN A 684 -16.42 -3.80 4.22
C ASN A 684 -16.41 -5.06 3.34
N PRO A 685 -16.63 -4.93 2.02
CA PRO A 685 -16.61 -6.07 1.10
C PRO A 685 -15.34 -6.92 1.15
N MET A 686 -14.17 -6.34 1.41
CA MET A 686 -12.90 -7.08 1.44
C MET A 686 -12.75 -7.90 2.72
N LEU A 687 -13.20 -7.38 3.87
CA LEU A 687 -13.24 -8.14 5.12
C LEU A 687 -14.19 -9.34 5.00
N ILE A 688 -15.38 -9.11 4.43
CA ILE A 688 -16.38 -10.15 4.16
C ILE A 688 -15.82 -11.21 3.19
N GLN A 689 -15.06 -10.78 2.17
CA GLN A 689 -14.37 -11.69 1.25
C GLN A 689 -13.33 -12.55 1.99
N GLN A 690 -12.53 -12.00 2.89
CA GLN A 690 -11.57 -12.77 3.68
C GLN A 690 -12.28 -13.80 4.58
N GLU A 691 -13.40 -13.45 5.21
CA GLU A 691 -14.20 -14.42 5.98
C GLU A 691 -14.70 -15.56 5.09
N ALA A 692 -15.14 -15.25 3.86
CA ALA A 692 -15.57 -16.27 2.91
C ALA A 692 -14.42 -17.16 2.44
N LEU A 693 -13.23 -16.60 2.17
CA LEU A 693 -12.04 -17.36 1.82
C LEU A 693 -11.61 -18.30 2.96
N PHE A 694 -11.73 -17.85 4.20
CA PHE A 694 -11.54 -18.72 5.37
C PHE A 694 -12.52 -19.90 5.36
N GLU A 695 -13.83 -19.64 5.18
CA GLU A 695 -14.85 -20.70 5.12
C GLU A 695 -14.69 -21.59 3.88
N MET A 696 -14.04 -21.12 2.82
CA MET A 696 -13.72 -21.93 1.64
C MET A 696 -12.53 -22.86 1.89
N HIS A 697 -11.44 -22.37 2.48
CA HIS A 697 -10.16 -23.09 2.52
C HIS A 697 -9.87 -23.81 3.84
N SER A 698 -10.56 -23.48 4.93
CA SER A 698 -10.41 -24.16 6.21
C SER A 698 -10.90 -25.63 6.13
N PRO A 699 -10.22 -26.59 6.80
CA PRO A 699 -10.63 -28.00 6.81
C PRO A 699 -12.08 -28.25 7.28
N ASN A 700 -12.62 -27.41 8.17
CA ASN A 700 -14.02 -27.45 8.65
C ASN A 700 -14.82 -26.19 8.24
N GLY A 701 -14.47 -25.63 7.08
CA GLY A 701 -15.16 -24.49 6.49
C GLY A 701 -16.55 -24.82 5.95
N ASN A 702 -17.41 -23.82 5.82
CA ASN A 702 -18.77 -23.97 5.31
C ASN A 702 -18.98 -23.23 3.97
N LEU A 703 -19.10 -23.98 2.87
CA LEU A 703 -19.29 -23.42 1.52
C LEU A 703 -20.64 -22.69 1.32
N GLU A 704 -21.68 -23.01 2.10
CA GLU A 704 -22.93 -22.26 2.08
C GLU A 704 -22.77 -20.90 2.75
N LYS A 705 -22.08 -20.87 3.89
CA LYS A 705 -21.74 -19.60 4.55
C LYS A 705 -20.85 -18.74 3.65
N ALA A 706 -19.84 -19.34 3.00
CA ALA A 706 -18.98 -18.63 2.05
C ALA A 706 -19.79 -18.00 0.89
N ALA A 707 -20.81 -18.70 0.35
CA ALA A 707 -21.67 -18.14 -0.67
C ALA A 707 -22.47 -16.94 -0.18
N VAL A 708 -23.09 -17.05 1.00
CA VAL A 708 -23.86 -15.93 1.58
C VAL A 708 -22.97 -14.70 1.76
N LEU A 709 -21.75 -14.90 2.27
CA LEU A 709 -20.77 -13.84 2.48
C LEU A 709 -20.33 -13.20 1.15
N LEU A 710 -19.91 -13.99 0.15
CA LEU A 710 -19.49 -13.43 -1.14
C LEU A 710 -20.63 -12.75 -1.91
N GLN A 711 -21.85 -13.25 -1.81
CA GLN A 711 -23.04 -12.61 -2.38
C GLN A 711 -23.35 -11.27 -1.70
N ARG A 712 -23.09 -11.15 -0.39
CA ARG A 712 -23.15 -9.86 0.31
C ARG A 712 -22.03 -8.93 -0.14
N ALA A 713 -20.80 -9.43 -0.22
CA ALA A 713 -19.63 -8.65 -0.61
C ALA A 713 -19.76 -8.07 -2.03
N ILE A 714 -20.22 -8.85 -3.01
CA ILE A 714 -20.39 -8.38 -4.39
C ILE A 714 -21.53 -7.35 -4.52
N LYS A 715 -22.57 -7.41 -3.68
CA LYS A 715 -23.62 -6.38 -3.66
C LYS A 715 -23.08 -5.04 -3.16
N LEU A 716 -22.17 -5.07 -2.18
CA LEU A 716 -21.51 -3.87 -1.66
C LEU A 716 -20.46 -3.32 -2.63
N ALA A 717 -19.77 -4.20 -3.38
CA ALA A 717 -18.77 -3.80 -4.38
C ALA A 717 -18.98 -4.51 -5.75
N PRO A 718 -19.97 -4.08 -6.56
CA PRO A 718 -20.37 -4.77 -7.80
C PRO A 718 -19.28 -4.88 -8.88
N TYR A 719 -18.30 -3.98 -8.85
CA TYR A 719 -17.21 -3.91 -9.83
C TYR A 719 -15.90 -4.55 -9.36
N SER A 720 -15.89 -5.15 -8.15
CA SER A 720 -14.69 -5.78 -7.59
C SER A 720 -14.32 -7.06 -8.34
N LYS A 721 -13.23 -7.02 -9.11
CA LYS A 721 -12.65 -8.20 -9.79
C LYS A 721 -12.20 -9.29 -8.80
N PRO A 722 -11.52 -8.98 -7.67
CA PRO A 722 -11.14 -9.99 -6.68
C PRO A 722 -12.34 -10.77 -6.11
N ILE A 723 -13.43 -10.08 -5.76
CA ILE A 723 -14.63 -10.73 -5.19
C ILE A 723 -15.33 -11.61 -6.24
N ALA A 724 -15.43 -11.12 -7.48
CA ALA A 724 -15.96 -11.91 -8.58
C ALA A 724 -15.11 -13.17 -8.83
N HIS A 725 -13.79 -13.07 -8.71
CA HIS A 725 -12.88 -14.21 -8.82
C HIS A 725 -13.09 -15.21 -7.68
N SER A 726 -13.23 -14.75 -6.42
CA SER A 726 -13.56 -15.64 -5.29
C SER A 726 -14.91 -16.35 -5.47
N LEU A 727 -15.91 -15.71 -6.08
CA LEU A 727 -17.18 -16.37 -6.44
C LEU A 727 -16.99 -17.46 -7.49
N SER A 728 -16.10 -17.23 -8.46
CA SER A 728 -15.75 -18.21 -9.50
C SER A 728 -15.08 -19.45 -8.90
N GLU A 729 -14.12 -19.25 -8.00
CA GLU A 729 -13.43 -20.33 -7.27
C GLU A 729 -14.39 -21.06 -6.31
N LEU A 730 -15.31 -20.35 -5.65
CA LEU A 730 -16.34 -20.99 -4.83
C LEU A 730 -17.24 -21.92 -5.66
N ALA A 731 -17.68 -21.47 -6.84
CA ALA A 731 -18.49 -22.29 -7.73
C ALA A 731 -17.72 -23.52 -8.23
N LEU A 732 -16.43 -23.37 -8.59
CA LEU A 732 -15.57 -24.51 -8.94
C LEU A 732 -15.48 -25.51 -7.77
N LYS A 733 -15.18 -25.03 -6.55
CA LYS A 733 -15.07 -25.89 -5.37
C LYS A 733 -16.37 -26.61 -5.01
N ARG A 734 -17.53 -25.95 -5.20
CA ARG A 734 -18.84 -26.60 -5.07
C ARG A 734 -19.01 -27.73 -6.08
N SER A 735 -18.60 -27.52 -7.33
CA SER A 735 -18.69 -28.56 -8.35
C SER A 735 -17.85 -29.80 -8.01
N GLU A 736 -16.66 -29.62 -7.43
CA GLU A 736 -15.77 -30.72 -7.02
C GLU A 736 -16.35 -31.55 -5.86
N ASN A 737 -17.09 -30.90 -4.95
CA ASN A 737 -17.69 -31.55 -3.78
C ASN A 737 -19.10 -32.12 -4.03
N CYS A 738 -19.73 -31.80 -5.16
CA CYS A 738 -21.07 -32.28 -5.52
C CYS A 738 -21.03 -33.72 -6.02
N THR A 739 -21.94 -34.56 -5.51
CA THR A 739 -22.18 -35.92 -6.01
C THR A 739 -23.16 -35.94 -7.18
N ASN A 740 -24.10 -34.99 -7.24
CA ASN A 740 -25.11 -34.89 -8.29
C ASN A 740 -24.54 -34.22 -9.56
N GLU A 741 -24.70 -34.88 -10.71
CA GLU A 741 -24.20 -34.41 -12.01
C GLU A 741 -24.83 -33.08 -12.46
N VAL A 742 -26.13 -32.89 -12.25
CA VAL A 742 -26.85 -31.67 -12.66
C VAL A 742 -26.35 -30.46 -11.87
N GLU A 743 -26.17 -30.63 -10.56
CA GLU A 743 -25.63 -29.58 -9.70
C GLU A 743 -24.19 -29.26 -10.04
N ARG A 744 -23.36 -30.31 -10.26
CA ARG A 744 -21.97 -30.15 -10.68
C ARG A 744 -21.87 -29.33 -11.97
N ASN A 745 -22.65 -29.68 -12.99
CA ASN A 745 -22.67 -28.97 -14.27
C ASN A 745 -23.15 -27.52 -14.14
N LYS A 746 -24.16 -27.26 -13.32
CA LYS A 746 -24.61 -25.91 -13.01
C LYS A 746 -23.48 -25.08 -12.39
N TYR A 747 -22.82 -25.60 -11.35
CA TYR A 747 -21.75 -24.86 -10.66
C TYR A 747 -20.53 -24.61 -11.56
N ARG A 748 -20.20 -25.55 -12.45
CA ARG A 748 -19.18 -25.32 -13.49
C ARG A 748 -19.57 -24.19 -14.43
N GLN A 749 -20.80 -24.18 -14.93
CA GLN A 749 -21.30 -23.09 -15.79
C GLN A 749 -21.26 -21.73 -15.08
N ASP A 750 -21.66 -21.68 -13.80
CA ASP A 750 -21.60 -20.47 -12.99
C ASP A 750 -20.15 -19.97 -12.84
N SER A 751 -19.20 -20.87 -12.55
CA SER A 751 -17.76 -20.54 -12.48
C SER A 751 -17.25 -19.98 -13.82
N LYS A 752 -17.50 -20.67 -14.94
CA LYS A 752 -17.09 -20.18 -16.27
C LYS A 752 -17.65 -18.80 -16.58
N LYS A 753 -18.92 -18.58 -16.31
CA LYS A 753 -19.60 -17.31 -16.57
C LYS A 753 -18.93 -16.16 -15.80
N LEU A 754 -18.56 -16.39 -14.54
CA LEU A 754 -17.87 -15.40 -13.72
C LEU A 754 -16.44 -15.14 -14.22
N ALA A 755 -15.66 -16.19 -14.48
CA ALA A 755 -14.31 -16.08 -15.03
C ALA A 755 -14.28 -15.31 -16.36
N LEU A 756 -15.14 -15.68 -17.32
CA LEU A 756 -15.29 -14.98 -18.60
C LEU A 756 -15.77 -13.53 -18.43
N GLY A 757 -16.64 -13.28 -17.44
CA GLY A 757 -17.09 -11.94 -17.09
C GLY A 757 -15.96 -11.03 -16.57
N ILE A 758 -14.94 -11.59 -15.92
CA ILE A 758 -13.73 -10.87 -15.49
C ILE A 758 -12.81 -10.64 -16.68
N ILE A 759 -12.58 -11.68 -17.48
CA ILE A 759 -11.72 -11.64 -18.68
C ILE A 759 -12.20 -10.57 -19.67
N SER A 760 -13.49 -10.54 -19.97
CA SER A 760 -14.09 -9.58 -20.92
C SER A 760 -13.98 -8.11 -20.49
N LYS A 761 -13.76 -7.84 -19.20
CA LYS A 761 -13.55 -6.48 -18.65
C LYS A 761 -12.07 -6.06 -18.61
N GLY A 762 -11.18 -6.82 -19.25
CA GLY A 762 -9.73 -6.59 -19.25
C GLY A 762 -9.09 -7.04 -17.94
N SER A 763 -8.69 -8.31 -17.85
CA SER A 763 -7.86 -8.83 -16.76
C SER A 763 -6.38 -8.74 -17.13
N PHE A 764 -5.56 -8.16 -16.26
CA PHE A 764 -4.10 -8.17 -16.38
C PHE A 764 -3.45 -9.34 -15.61
N THR A 765 -4.25 -10.21 -15.01
CA THR A 765 -3.77 -11.38 -14.24
C THR A 765 -4.21 -12.68 -14.87
N ALA A 766 -3.38 -13.72 -14.71
CA ALA A 766 -3.64 -15.07 -15.21
C ALA A 766 -4.70 -15.82 -14.39
N HIS A 767 -5.03 -15.39 -13.17
CA HIS A 767 -5.90 -16.14 -12.26
C HIS A 767 -7.29 -16.49 -12.84
N PRO A 768 -8.05 -15.57 -13.48
CA PRO A 768 -9.36 -15.92 -14.05
C PRO A 768 -9.26 -16.94 -15.18
N TYR A 769 -8.18 -16.91 -15.96
CA TYR A 769 -7.91 -17.89 -17.00
C TYR A 769 -7.54 -19.25 -16.41
N HIS A 770 -6.71 -19.25 -15.35
CA HIS A 770 -6.37 -20.45 -14.60
C HIS A 770 -7.62 -21.13 -14.04
N THR A 771 -8.55 -20.38 -13.41
CA THR A 771 -9.84 -20.91 -12.95
C THR A 771 -10.66 -21.48 -14.10
N LEU A 772 -10.75 -20.79 -15.23
CA LEU A 772 -11.47 -21.27 -16.41
C LEU A 772 -10.91 -22.61 -16.90
N ILE A 773 -9.59 -22.71 -17.04
CA ILE A 773 -8.90 -23.93 -17.48
C ILE A 773 -9.13 -25.08 -16.49
N LYS A 774 -9.11 -24.82 -15.17
CA LYS A 774 -9.45 -25.84 -14.16
C LYS A 774 -10.85 -26.42 -14.36
N VAL A 775 -11.84 -25.57 -14.64
CA VAL A 775 -13.21 -26.03 -14.91
C VAL A 775 -13.23 -26.91 -16.17
N GLU A 776 -12.60 -26.46 -17.25
CA GLU A 776 -12.53 -27.21 -18.52
C GLU A 776 -11.82 -28.56 -18.36
N MET A 777 -10.73 -28.61 -17.59
CA MET A 777 -10.03 -29.85 -17.26
C MET A 777 -10.87 -30.80 -16.40
N SER A 778 -11.60 -30.27 -15.42
CA SER A 778 -12.52 -31.05 -14.59
C SER A 778 -13.59 -31.75 -15.45
N GLU A 779 -14.15 -31.04 -16.43
CA GLU A 779 -15.09 -31.62 -17.39
C GLU A 779 -14.44 -32.64 -18.32
N LEU A 780 -13.22 -32.37 -18.81
CA LEU A 780 -12.50 -33.32 -19.65
C LEU A 780 -12.21 -34.64 -18.91
N LYS A 781 -11.79 -34.60 -17.64
CA LYS A 781 -11.55 -35.79 -16.81
C LYS A 781 -12.77 -36.71 -16.74
N GLU A 782 -13.98 -36.14 -16.68
CA GLU A 782 -15.22 -36.93 -16.69
C GLU A 782 -15.54 -37.51 -18.06
N LEU A 783 -15.43 -36.71 -19.13
CA LEU A 783 -15.71 -37.18 -20.48
C LEU A 783 -14.78 -38.33 -20.89
N LEU A 784 -13.53 -38.33 -20.43
CA LEU A 784 -12.59 -39.42 -20.67
C LEU A 784 -13.04 -40.76 -20.08
N ILE A 785 -13.87 -40.76 -19.03
CA ILE A 785 -14.41 -41.98 -18.43
C ILE A 785 -15.60 -42.50 -19.24
N SER A 786 -16.59 -41.65 -19.52
CA SER A 786 -17.94 -42.07 -19.90
C SER A 786 -18.38 -41.70 -21.32
N SER A 787 -17.62 -40.90 -22.07
CA SER A 787 -18.05 -40.35 -23.36
C SER A 787 -17.36 -40.99 -24.57
N ASP A 788 -17.92 -40.71 -25.75
CA ASP A 788 -17.37 -41.12 -27.03
C ASP A 788 -16.21 -40.21 -27.48
N GLU A 789 -15.40 -40.73 -28.40
CA GLU A 789 -14.20 -40.05 -28.92
C GLU A 789 -14.52 -38.68 -29.54
N ALA A 790 -15.67 -38.50 -30.21
CA ALA A 790 -15.98 -37.23 -30.87
C ALA A 790 -16.31 -36.11 -29.85
N THR A 791 -16.91 -36.47 -28.71
CA THR A 791 -17.17 -35.52 -27.62
C THR A 791 -15.86 -35.13 -26.92
N ILE A 792 -14.97 -36.09 -26.69
CA ILE A 792 -13.62 -35.85 -26.15
C ILE A 792 -12.81 -34.94 -27.08
N GLU A 793 -12.81 -35.21 -28.38
CA GLU A 793 -12.13 -34.40 -29.40
C GLU A 793 -12.55 -32.92 -29.34
N ARG A 794 -13.87 -32.64 -29.35
CA ARG A 794 -14.37 -31.25 -29.26
C ARG A 794 -13.91 -30.55 -28.00
N LYS A 795 -13.90 -31.27 -26.87
CA LYS A 795 -13.45 -30.70 -25.60
C LYS A 795 -11.98 -30.34 -25.60
N ILE A 796 -11.15 -31.24 -26.12
CA ILE A 796 -9.70 -31.03 -26.29
C ILE A 796 -9.45 -29.81 -27.19
N LYS A 797 -10.19 -29.70 -28.30
CA LYS A 797 -10.12 -28.55 -29.21
C LYS A 797 -10.40 -27.22 -28.51
N ASP A 798 -11.48 -27.15 -27.73
CA ASP A 798 -11.90 -25.93 -27.04
C ASP A 798 -10.90 -25.52 -25.95
N LEU A 799 -10.39 -26.50 -25.19
CA LEU A 799 -9.37 -26.28 -24.17
C LEU A 799 -8.04 -25.82 -24.77
N GLU A 800 -7.60 -26.44 -25.87
CA GLU A 800 -6.38 -26.05 -26.58
C GLU A 800 -6.46 -24.61 -27.09
N LYS A 801 -7.63 -24.20 -27.59
CA LYS A 801 -7.86 -22.82 -28.01
C LYS A 801 -7.64 -21.83 -26.87
N ILE A 802 -8.23 -22.10 -25.70
CA ILE A 802 -8.07 -21.24 -24.51
C ILE A 802 -6.61 -21.18 -24.09
N LEU A 803 -5.92 -22.32 -24.04
CA LEU A 803 -4.50 -22.37 -23.64
C LEU A 803 -3.59 -21.60 -24.58
N LEU A 804 -3.79 -21.68 -25.89
CA LEU A 804 -3.01 -20.91 -26.86
C LEU A 804 -3.18 -19.41 -26.66
N ASP A 805 -4.41 -18.95 -26.47
CA ASP A 805 -4.70 -17.53 -26.19
C ASP A 805 -4.05 -17.07 -24.88
N VAL A 806 -4.08 -17.91 -23.84
CA VAL A 806 -3.57 -17.57 -22.50
C VAL A 806 -2.05 -17.58 -22.42
N VAL A 807 -1.38 -18.57 -23.03
CA VAL A 807 0.09 -18.62 -23.10
C VAL A 807 0.64 -17.43 -23.89
N GLN A 808 -0.10 -16.95 -24.89
CA GLN A 808 0.26 -15.73 -25.61
C GLN A 808 0.17 -14.47 -24.73
N LEU A 809 -0.85 -14.39 -23.87
CA LEU A 809 -1.06 -13.25 -22.97
C LEU A 809 -0.14 -13.30 -21.74
N PHE A 810 0.16 -14.48 -21.22
CA PHE A 810 0.93 -14.70 -19.98
C PHE A 810 2.03 -15.77 -20.19
N PRO A 811 3.09 -15.47 -20.95
CA PRO A 811 4.07 -16.46 -21.39
C PRO A 811 4.93 -17.08 -20.28
N ASP A 812 5.03 -16.44 -19.11
CA ASP A 812 5.94 -16.86 -18.01
C ASP A 812 5.16 -17.07 -16.68
N ASP A 813 3.83 -17.08 -16.72
CA ASP A 813 3.05 -17.27 -15.49
C ASP A 813 3.12 -18.73 -15.03
N SER A 814 3.59 -18.93 -13.79
CA SER A 814 3.83 -20.27 -13.24
C SER A 814 2.55 -21.11 -13.16
N TYR A 815 1.39 -20.49 -12.89
CA TYR A 815 0.12 -21.22 -12.80
C TYR A 815 -0.36 -21.68 -14.17
N ILE A 816 -0.08 -20.92 -15.23
CA ILE A 816 -0.42 -21.30 -16.60
C ILE A 816 0.45 -22.48 -17.06
N TRP A 817 1.75 -22.47 -16.76
CA TRP A 817 2.62 -23.59 -17.10
C TRP A 817 2.36 -24.84 -16.26
N GLU A 818 2.06 -24.69 -14.97
CA GLU A 818 1.60 -25.79 -14.11
C GLU A 818 0.36 -26.46 -14.72
N ILE A 819 -0.67 -25.68 -15.09
CA ILE A 819 -1.89 -26.26 -15.64
C ILE A 819 -1.73 -26.80 -17.07
N GLU A 820 -0.80 -26.26 -17.88
CA GLU A 820 -0.45 -26.82 -19.19
C GLU A 820 0.22 -28.19 -19.04
N ALA A 821 1.15 -28.32 -18.08
CA ALA A 821 1.81 -29.58 -17.78
C ALA A 821 0.83 -30.63 -17.26
N ASP A 822 -0.09 -30.24 -16.36
CA ASP A 822 -1.17 -31.11 -15.87
C ASP A 822 -2.08 -31.55 -17.02
N TYR A 823 -2.40 -30.66 -17.95
CA TYR A 823 -3.19 -30.99 -19.14
C TYR A 823 -2.46 -31.96 -20.07
N ASN A 824 -1.17 -31.74 -20.33
CA ASN A 824 -0.37 -32.64 -21.16
C ASN A 824 -0.27 -34.05 -20.53
N THR A 825 -0.07 -34.11 -19.21
CA THR A 825 -0.04 -35.36 -18.44
C THR A 825 -1.37 -36.10 -18.55
N LEU A 826 -2.50 -35.40 -18.35
CA LEU A 826 -3.83 -35.97 -18.47
C LEU A 826 -4.12 -36.59 -19.85
N ILE A 827 -3.65 -35.95 -20.93
CA ILE A 827 -3.82 -36.48 -22.30
C ILE A 827 -2.90 -37.68 -22.55
N ASN A 828 -1.63 -37.60 -22.13
CA ASN A 828 -0.65 -38.67 -22.38
C ASN A 828 -0.97 -39.96 -21.61
N GLU A 829 -1.50 -39.85 -20.38
CA GLU A 829 -1.86 -41.01 -19.56
C GLU A 829 -3.17 -41.69 -20.03
N ASN A 830 -3.92 -41.08 -20.94
CA ASN A 830 -5.23 -41.57 -21.36
C ASN A 830 -5.26 -42.02 -22.83
N SER A 831 -5.31 -43.34 -23.05
CA SER A 831 -5.35 -43.92 -24.40
C SER A 831 -6.57 -43.51 -25.24
N LYS A 832 -7.73 -43.23 -24.61
CA LYS A 832 -8.91 -42.72 -25.32
C LYS A 832 -8.71 -41.30 -25.82
N ALA A 833 -7.96 -40.47 -25.10
CA ALA A 833 -7.65 -39.11 -25.51
C ALA A 833 -6.80 -39.09 -26.78
N LEU A 834 -5.77 -39.94 -26.83
CA LEU A 834 -4.93 -40.12 -28.02
C LEU A 834 -5.74 -40.65 -29.21
N ALA A 835 -6.57 -41.68 -29.00
CA ALA A 835 -7.43 -42.22 -30.06
C ALA A 835 -8.42 -41.18 -30.61
N ALA A 836 -9.01 -40.35 -29.73
CA ALA A 836 -9.89 -39.26 -30.12
C ALA A 836 -9.16 -38.20 -30.96
N LEU A 837 -7.94 -37.82 -30.59
CA LEU A 837 -7.10 -36.88 -31.35
C LEU A 837 -6.74 -37.43 -32.73
N GLU A 838 -6.27 -38.69 -32.81
CA GLU A 838 -5.87 -39.33 -34.08
C GLU A 838 -7.05 -39.44 -35.04
N LYS A 839 -8.20 -39.90 -34.54
CA LYS A 839 -9.43 -40.04 -35.33
C LYS A 839 -10.00 -38.68 -35.75
N GLY A 840 -10.05 -37.71 -34.83
CA GLY A 840 -10.52 -36.36 -35.12
C GLY A 840 -9.68 -35.69 -36.22
N PHE A 841 -8.35 -35.82 -36.14
CA PHE A 841 -7.46 -35.30 -37.16
C PHE A 841 -7.62 -36.02 -38.50
N ALA A 842 -7.80 -37.34 -38.50
CA ALA A 842 -8.04 -38.11 -39.73
C ALA A 842 -9.34 -37.70 -40.44
N ILE A 843 -10.38 -37.34 -39.69
CA ILE A 843 -11.66 -36.84 -40.24
C ILE A 843 -11.52 -35.41 -40.75
N ASN A 844 -10.85 -34.53 -39.99
CA ASN A 844 -10.72 -33.12 -40.34
C ASN A 844 -9.29 -32.62 -40.17
N LYS A 845 -8.50 -32.78 -41.23
CA LYS A 845 -7.11 -32.30 -41.29
C LYS A 845 -6.98 -30.78 -41.15
N ARG A 846 -8.04 -29.99 -41.38
CA ARG A 846 -8.03 -28.52 -41.19
C ARG A 846 -8.12 -28.09 -39.72
N SER A 847 -8.35 -29.02 -38.79
CA SER A 847 -8.53 -28.70 -37.37
C SER A 847 -7.18 -28.36 -36.71
N SER A 848 -6.84 -27.07 -36.70
CA SER A 848 -5.53 -26.60 -36.23
C SER A 848 -5.29 -26.88 -34.75
N TYR A 849 -6.25 -26.64 -33.87
CA TYR A 849 -6.10 -26.96 -32.44
C TYR A 849 -5.87 -28.46 -32.16
N ILE A 850 -6.58 -29.34 -32.88
CA ILE A 850 -6.37 -30.79 -32.74
C ILE A 850 -4.99 -31.20 -33.25
N ALA A 851 -4.57 -30.67 -34.40
CA ALA A 851 -3.24 -30.89 -34.93
C ALA A 851 -2.15 -30.41 -33.94
N SER A 852 -2.34 -29.24 -33.33
CA SER A 852 -1.44 -28.68 -32.32
C SER A 852 -1.25 -29.61 -31.13
N ARG A 853 -2.36 -30.06 -30.53
CA ARG A 853 -2.31 -30.93 -29.34
C ARG A 853 -1.80 -32.34 -29.68
N LEU A 854 -2.21 -32.91 -30.81
CA LEU A 854 -1.70 -34.22 -31.27
C LEU A 854 -0.18 -34.17 -31.53
N ALA A 855 0.32 -33.12 -32.16
CA ALA A 855 1.75 -32.94 -32.39
C ALA A 855 2.54 -32.81 -31.08
N LYS A 856 2.03 -32.08 -30.07
CA LYS A 856 2.64 -31.99 -28.73
C LYS A 856 2.71 -33.36 -28.03
N VAL A 857 1.66 -34.16 -28.16
CA VAL A 857 1.61 -35.53 -27.61
C VAL A 857 2.64 -36.43 -28.28
N TYR A 858 2.74 -36.40 -29.62
CA TYR A 858 3.76 -37.15 -30.34
C TYR A 858 5.18 -36.68 -30.01
N GLU A 859 5.41 -35.37 -29.90
CA GLU A 859 6.69 -34.82 -29.47
C GLU A 859 7.09 -35.31 -28.07
N THR A 860 6.16 -35.25 -27.09
CA THR A 860 6.41 -35.72 -25.71
C THR A 860 6.75 -37.21 -25.68
N ASN A 861 6.15 -38.00 -26.58
CA ASN A 861 6.40 -39.44 -26.72
C ASN A 861 7.61 -39.78 -27.62
N GLY A 862 8.42 -38.79 -28.02
CA GLY A 862 9.61 -38.99 -28.85
C GLY A 862 9.34 -39.31 -30.33
N ARG A 863 8.09 -39.19 -30.78
CA ARG A 863 7.63 -39.46 -32.16
C ARG A 863 7.68 -38.19 -33.02
N LEU A 864 8.88 -37.63 -33.21
CA LEU A 864 9.06 -36.34 -33.90
C LEU A 864 8.58 -36.33 -35.36
N ASP A 865 8.81 -37.43 -36.10
CA ASP A 865 8.38 -37.52 -37.51
C ASP A 865 6.86 -37.48 -37.65
N ASP A 866 6.14 -38.12 -36.73
CA ASP A 866 4.68 -38.11 -36.71
C ASP A 866 4.14 -36.71 -36.35
N ALA A 867 4.79 -36.01 -35.43
CA ALA A 867 4.45 -34.62 -35.10
C ALA A 867 4.62 -33.69 -36.31
N LEU A 868 5.76 -33.78 -37.02
CA LEU A 868 6.01 -33.02 -38.24
C LEU A 868 4.98 -33.34 -39.33
N LYS A 869 4.64 -34.62 -39.51
CA LYS A 869 3.65 -35.07 -40.49
C LYS A 869 2.27 -34.48 -40.21
N VAL A 870 1.79 -34.53 -38.98
CA VAL A 870 0.49 -33.97 -38.57
C VAL A 870 0.41 -32.47 -38.89
N LEU A 871 1.44 -31.69 -38.53
CA LEU A 871 1.43 -30.25 -38.76
C LEU A 871 1.50 -29.90 -40.26
N ARG A 872 2.31 -30.65 -41.04
CA ARG A 872 2.38 -30.47 -42.51
C ARG A 872 1.04 -30.78 -43.18
N GLU A 873 0.41 -31.91 -42.85
CA GLU A 873 -0.92 -32.27 -43.37
C GLU A 873 -1.98 -31.22 -43.00
N CYS A 874 -1.87 -30.61 -41.81
CA CYS A 874 -2.76 -29.53 -41.40
C CYS A 874 -2.56 -28.26 -42.25
N LEU A 875 -1.31 -27.86 -42.49
CA LEU A 875 -0.98 -26.68 -43.30
C LEU A 875 -1.25 -26.87 -44.80
N GLU A 876 -1.15 -28.09 -45.33
CA GLU A 876 -1.62 -28.41 -46.68
C GLU A 876 -3.13 -28.14 -46.82
N ALA A 877 -3.89 -28.48 -45.79
CA ALA A 877 -5.33 -28.28 -45.77
C ALA A 877 -5.75 -26.84 -45.43
N ASN A 878 -4.95 -26.12 -44.62
CA ASN A 878 -5.19 -24.75 -44.18
C ASN A 878 -3.87 -23.95 -44.00
N PRO A 879 -3.33 -23.35 -45.08
CA PRO A 879 -2.00 -22.74 -45.07
C PRO A 879 -1.85 -21.46 -44.23
N SER A 880 -2.96 -20.82 -43.84
CA SER A 880 -2.98 -19.51 -43.15
C SER A 880 -2.94 -19.60 -41.62
N GLU A 881 -2.95 -20.80 -41.04
CA GLU A 881 -2.99 -20.99 -39.59
C GLU A 881 -1.65 -20.60 -38.95
N LYS A 882 -1.64 -19.44 -38.28
CA LYS A 882 -0.44 -18.81 -37.73
C LYS A 882 0.26 -19.67 -36.67
N HIS A 883 -0.49 -20.20 -35.69
CA HIS A 883 0.10 -20.98 -34.59
C HIS A 883 0.63 -22.34 -35.06
N ILE A 884 0.02 -22.95 -36.08
CA ILE A 884 0.53 -24.19 -36.69
C ILE A 884 1.82 -23.94 -37.47
N ASN A 885 1.88 -22.84 -38.23
CA ASN A 885 3.11 -22.39 -38.85
C ASN A 885 4.21 -22.15 -37.80
N PHE A 886 3.88 -21.51 -36.68
CA PHE A 886 4.81 -21.31 -35.57
C PHE A 886 5.30 -22.63 -34.98
N GLN A 887 4.39 -23.54 -34.61
CA GLN A 887 4.72 -24.81 -34.00
C GLN A 887 5.56 -25.70 -34.94
N LEU A 888 5.23 -25.73 -36.23
CA LEU A 888 6.02 -26.44 -37.23
C LEU A 888 7.43 -25.85 -37.34
N ALA A 889 7.55 -24.52 -37.40
CA ALA A 889 8.86 -23.87 -37.42
C ALA A 889 9.69 -24.19 -36.18
N MET A 890 9.06 -24.21 -34.99
CA MET A 890 9.75 -24.56 -33.74
C MET A 890 10.22 -26.02 -33.73
N LEU A 891 9.45 -26.96 -34.27
CA LEU A 891 9.88 -28.36 -34.41
C LEU A 891 10.98 -28.52 -35.46
N LEU A 892 10.90 -27.82 -36.59
CA LEU A 892 11.96 -27.81 -37.61
C LEU A 892 13.26 -27.23 -37.04
N LEU A 893 13.20 -26.19 -36.20
CA LEU A 893 14.38 -25.65 -35.52
C LEU A 893 15.04 -26.65 -34.57
N LYS A 894 14.29 -27.61 -34.00
CA LYS A 894 14.84 -28.69 -33.16
C LYS A 894 15.48 -29.81 -33.99
N ASN A 895 15.08 -29.97 -35.25
CA ASN A 895 15.63 -30.99 -36.15
C ASN A 895 16.82 -30.42 -36.94
N SER A 896 18.03 -30.91 -36.65
CA SER A 896 19.29 -30.43 -37.24
C SER A 896 19.39 -30.58 -38.76
N ASN A 897 18.53 -31.39 -39.38
CA ASN A 897 18.50 -31.63 -40.83
C ASN A 897 17.49 -30.74 -41.58
N SER A 898 16.80 -29.83 -40.91
CA SER A 898 15.75 -29.00 -41.52
C SER A 898 16.31 -27.90 -42.42
N ASN A 899 15.60 -27.62 -43.51
CA ASN A 899 15.95 -26.53 -44.43
C ASN A 899 15.70 -25.16 -43.76
N LYS A 900 16.72 -24.30 -43.74
CA LYS A 900 16.62 -22.95 -43.16
C LYS A 900 15.56 -22.10 -43.89
N ASP A 901 15.42 -22.24 -45.20
CA ASP A 901 14.42 -21.49 -45.97
C ASP A 901 12.98 -21.93 -45.62
N GLU A 902 12.78 -23.22 -45.33
CA GLU A 902 11.48 -23.76 -44.87
C GLU A 902 11.12 -23.20 -43.49
N VAL A 903 12.09 -23.11 -42.58
CA VAL A 903 11.91 -22.48 -41.27
C VAL A 903 11.51 -21.01 -41.41
N GLY A 904 12.25 -20.24 -42.22
CA GLY A 904 11.94 -18.82 -42.47
C GLY A 904 10.56 -18.60 -43.08
N PHE A 905 10.16 -19.46 -44.03
CA PHE A 905 8.83 -19.43 -44.65
C PHE A 905 7.71 -19.58 -43.63
N HIS A 906 7.80 -20.59 -42.75
CA HIS A 906 6.77 -20.83 -41.72
C HIS A 906 6.80 -19.77 -40.61
N LEU A 907 7.98 -19.31 -40.18
CA LEU A 907 8.09 -18.20 -39.22
C LEU A 907 7.44 -16.92 -39.75
N LYS A 908 7.65 -16.55 -41.03
CA LYS A 908 7.02 -15.36 -41.61
C LYS A 908 5.49 -15.45 -41.65
N ARG A 909 4.93 -16.65 -41.84
CA ARG A 909 3.48 -16.91 -41.87
C ARG A 909 2.86 -17.06 -40.48
N SER A 910 3.67 -17.09 -39.43
CA SER A 910 3.20 -17.24 -38.06
C SER A 910 2.71 -15.96 -37.40
N PHE A 911 2.83 -14.81 -38.08
CA PHE A 911 2.33 -13.52 -37.60
C PHE A 911 1.94 -12.61 -38.78
N THR A 912 1.26 -11.51 -38.47
CA THR A 912 1.04 -10.38 -39.37
C THR A 912 1.54 -9.10 -38.73
N ASN A 913 1.96 -8.13 -39.54
CA ASN A 913 2.43 -6.84 -39.02
C ASN A 913 1.39 -6.20 -38.09
N GLY A 914 1.82 -5.90 -36.85
CA GLY A 914 0.98 -5.26 -35.83
C GLY A 914 0.08 -6.20 -35.03
N ASP A 915 0.19 -7.52 -35.19
CA ASP A 915 -0.49 -8.47 -34.29
C ASP A 915 0.31 -8.73 -33.00
N ASN A 916 -0.33 -9.42 -32.05
CA ASN A 916 0.24 -9.73 -30.75
C ASN A 916 1.08 -11.03 -30.73
N ASN A 917 1.44 -11.60 -31.89
CA ASN A 917 2.22 -12.85 -31.96
C ASN A 917 3.72 -12.59 -31.74
N TYR A 918 4.06 -11.98 -30.61
CA TYR A 918 5.39 -11.44 -30.33
C TYR A 918 6.48 -12.52 -30.29
N ALA A 919 6.17 -13.72 -29.78
CA ALA A 919 7.12 -14.85 -29.80
C ALA A 919 7.47 -15.26 -31.24
N ALA A 920 6.47 -15.28 -32.13
CA ALA A 920 6.64 -15.64 -33.54
C ALA A 920 7.48 -14.58 -34.28
N GLN A 921 7.18 -13.30 -34.03
CA GLN A 921 7.97 -12.16 -34.52
C GLN A 921 9.43 -12.22 -34.02
N PHE A 922 9.65 -12.55 -32.74
CA PHE A 922 10.99 -12.72 -32.17
C PHE A 922 11.78 -13.83 -32.88
N TRP A 923 11.21 -15.02 -33.03
CA TRP A 923 11.90 -16.14 -33.68
C TRP A 923 12.18 -15.86 -35.16
N PHE A 924 11.28 -15.14 -35.84
CA PHE A 924 11.52 -14.67 -37.21
C PHE A 924 12.66 -13.64 -37.29
N ALA A 925 12.67 -12.62 -36.42
CA ALA A 925 13.73 -11.62 -36.37
C ALA A 925 15.10 -12.26 -36.11
N ARG A 926 15.17 -13.22 -35.18
CA ARG A 926 16.36 -14.03 -34.95
C ARG A 926 16.77 -14.80 -36.21
N HIS A 927 15.82 -15.44 -36.90
CA HIS A 927 16.10 -16.21 -38.10
C HIS A 927 16.69 -15.34 -39.22
N LEU A 928 16.09 -14.17 -39.49
CA LEU A 928 16.60 -13.18 -40.44
C LEU A 928 18.03 -12.73 -40.09
N TYR A 929 18.27 -12.45 -38.80
CA TYR A 929 19.58 -12.05 -38.33
C TYR A 929 20.65 -13.12 -38.61
N LEU A 930 20.30 -14.40 -38.46
CA LEU A 930 21.20 -15.53 -38.73
C LEU A 930 21.40 -15.80 -40.24
N LEU A 931 20.45 -15.42 -41.09
CA LEU A 931 20.58 -15.47 -42.55
C LEU A 931 21.38 -14.29 -43.13
N GLY A 932 21.61 -13.23 -42.34
CA GLY A 932 22.35 -12.03 -42.75
C GLY A 932 21.48 -10.82 -43.08
N GLU A 933 20.15 -10.95 -43.03
CA GLU A 933 19.17 -9.87 -43.25
C GLU A 933 19.01 -8.99 -42.00
N ARG A 934 20.10 -8.35 -41.58
CA ARG A 934 20.19 -7.70 -40.26
C ARG A 934 19.35 -6.45 -40.11
N THR A 935 19.23 -5.63 -41.16
CA THR A 935 18.49 -4.38 -41.08
C THR A 935 17.02 -4.66 -40.75
N GLU A 936 16.38 -5.59 -41.46
CA GLU A 936 15.00 -6.01 -41.20
C GLU A 936 14.86 -6.68 -39.83
N ALA A 937 15.81 -7.52 -39.43
CA ALA A 937 15.82 -8.11 -38.09
C ALA A 937 15.85 -7.06 -36.98
N MET A 938 16.72 -6.04 -37.09
CA MET A 938 16.86 -4.99 -36.09
C MET A 938 15.63 -4.07 -36.03
N GLU A 939 14.96 -3.81 -37.16
CA GLU A 939 13.68 -3.10 -37.18
C GLU A 939 12.57 -3.86 -36.43
N LEU A 940 12.53 -5.19 -36.57
CA LEU A 940 11.60 -6.03 -35.81
C LEU A 940 11.93 -6.03 -34.32
N PHE A 941 13.21 -6.16 -33.94
CA PHE A 941 13.63 -6.08 -32.54
C PHE A 941 13.35 -4.70 -31.92
N ALA A 942 13.48 -3.61 -32.66
CA ALA A 942 13.12 -2.28 -32.19
C ALA A 942 11.63 -2.20 -31.84
N LYS A 943 10.75 -2.68 -32.72
CA LYS A 943 9.30 -2.75 -32.47
C LYS A 943 8.98 -3.63 -31.28
N LEU A 944 9.60 -4.82 -31.19
CA LEU A 944 9.41 -5.77 -30.09
C LEU A 944 9.89 -5.20 -28.74
N GLY A 945 10.88 -4.32 -28.74
CA GLY A 945 11.36 -3.60 -27.56
C GLY A 945 10.30 -2.69 -26.92
N GLU A 946 9.42 -2.11 -27.73
CA GLU A 946 8.40 -1.12 -27.31
C GLU A 946 7.07 -1.74 -26.85
N VAL A 947 6.82 -3.02 -27.16
CA VAL A 947 5.55 -3.70 -26.86
C VAL A 947 5.28 -3.76 -25.34
N ASN A 948 4.04 -3.63 -24.88
CA ASN A 948 3.71 -3.78 -23.46
C ASN A 948 3.65 -5.26 -22.99
N ILE A 949 4.83 -5.90 -22.88
CA ILE A 949 5.04 -7.23 -22.29
C ILE A 949 5.93 -7.07 -21.06
N ASP A 950 5.78 -7.94 -20.06
CA ASP A 950 6.66 -8.07 -18.90
C ASP A 950 8.15 -7.91 -19.30
N THR A 951 8.86 -7.01 -18.61
CA THR A 951 10.25 -6.70 -18.92
C THR A 951 11.18 -7.90 -18.72
N ARG A 952 10.85 -8.84 -17.83
CA ARG A 952 11.61 -10.08 -17.63
C ARG A 952 11.63 -10.90 -18.92
N ILE A 953 10.47 -11.09 -19.53
CA ILE A 953 10.31 -11.75 -20.84
C ILE A 953 11.14 -11.04 -21.91
N LYS A 954 11.10 -9.70 -21.93
CA LYS A 954 11.83 -8.92 -22.94
C LYS A 954 13.34 -9.07 -22.83
N LYS A 955 13.86 -9.24 -21.60
CA LYS A 955 15.29 -9.31 -21.31
C LYS A 955 15.84 -10.73 -21.34
N GLU A 956 14.99 -11.73 -21.10
CA GLU A 956 15.39 -13.13 -21.00
C GLU A 956 16.18 -13.60 -22.25
N PRO A 957 17.40 -14.12 -22.06
CA PRO A 957 18.15 -14.75 -23.13
C PRO A 957 17.44 -15.98 -23.68
N ARG A 958 17.19 -15.98 -24.99
CA ARG A 958 16.51 -17.05 -25.73
C ARG A 958 17.25 -17.35 -27.03
N GLY A 959 17.04 -18.55 -27.55
CA GLY A 959 17.56 -18.94 -28.87
C GLY A 959 19.09 -18.86 -28.98
N VAL A 960 19.82 -19.45 -28.03
CA VAL A 960 21.28 -19.59 -28.13
C VAL A 960 21.66 -20.22 -29.49
N VAL A 961 22.69 -19.70 -30.14
CA VAL A 961 23.14 -20.19 -31.45
C VAL A 961 23.95 -21.46 -31.26
N GLN A 962 23.56 -22.53 -31.97
CA GLN A 962 24.19 -23.83 -31.92
C GLN A 962 24.64 -24.28 -33.32
N GLU A 963 25.67 -25.12 -33.37
CA GLU A 963 26.21 -25.76 -34.56
C GLU A 963 26.44 -27.25 -34.23
N ASN A 964 25.76 -28.15 -34.96
CA ASN A 964 25.75 -29.60 -34.71
C ASN A 964 25.34 -30.03 -33.29
N GLY A 965 24.49 -29.25 -32.62
CA GLY A 965 24.01 -29.53 -31.26
C GLY A 965 24.88 -28.91 -30.15
N ASP A 966 26.07 -28.43 -30.47
CA ASP A 966 26.95 -27.72 -29.55
C ASP A 966 26.77 -26.21 -29.65
N VAL A 967 26.99 -25.49 -28.54
CA VAL A 967 26.90 -24.02 -28.51
C VAL A 967 28.04 -23.43 -29.35
N LYS A 968 27.68 -22.61 -30.35
CA LYS A 968 28.66 -21.94 -31.21
C LYS A 968 29.23 -20.73 -30.50
N ARG A 969 30.54 -20.74 -30.25
CA ARG A 969 31.27 -19.57 -29.76
C ARG A 969 31.64 -18.61 -30.89
N PHE A 970 31.51 -17.34 -30.59
CA PHE A 970 31.93 -16.22 -31.41
C PHE A 970 33.09 -15.47 -30.73
N ALA A 971 33.88 -14.76 -31.52
CA ALA A 971 34.95 -13.87 -31.03
C ALA A 971 34.64 -12.41 -31.39
N GLY A 972 35.16 -11.49 -30.58
CA GLY A 972 35.01 -10.06 -30.82
C GLY A 972 35.84 -9.21 -29.88
N ILE A 973 35.70 -7.89 -30.03
CA ILE A 973 36.41 -6.89 -29.25
C ILE A 973 35.40 -6.06 -28.45
N ILE A 974 35.70 -5.86 -27.17
CA ILE A 974 34.91 -5.01 -26.28
C ILE A 974 34.95 -3.55 -26.75
N PHE A 975 33.78 -3.01 -27.11
CA PHE A 975 33.58 -1.62 -27.55
C PHE A 975 33.26 -0.68 -26.39
N ASN A 976 32.48 -1.12 -25.41
CA ASN A 976 32.27 -0.39 -24.15
C ASN A 976 31.97 -1.41 -23.03
N VAL A 977 32.35 -1.08 -21.79
CA VAL A 977 32.01 -1.83 -20.58
C VAL A 977 31.51 -0.86 -19.54
N GLU A 978 30.25 -1.03 -19.15
CA GLU A 978 29.65 -0.43 -17.98
C GLU A 978 29.60 -1.45 -16.83
N ALA A 979 29.16 -0.99 -15.66
CA ALA A 979 29.09 -1.82 -14.47
C ALA A 979 28.15 -3.03 -14.61
N SER A 980 27.01 -2.86 -15.30
CA SER A 980 26.01 -3.90 -15.50
C SER A 980 25.98 -4.47 -16.92
N TYR A 981 26.51 -3.77 -17.92
CA TYR A 981 26.45 -4.21 -19.32
C TYR A 981 27.69 -3.85 -20.14
N ALA A 982 27.84 -4.48 -21.30
CA ALA A 982 28.94 -4.24 -22.22
C ALA A 982 28.45 -4.38 -23.66
N PHE A 983 29.16 -3.73 -24.59
CA PHE A 983 28.98 -3.93 -26.02
C PHE A 983 30.21 -4.57 -26.63
N ILE A 984 30.01 -5.62 -27.42
CA ILE A 984 31.08 -6.35 -28.13
C ILE A 984 30.89 -6.14 -29.63
N ILE A 985 31.93 -5.71 -30.34
CA ILE A 985 31.96 -5.75 -31.80
C ILE A 985 32.40 -7.15 -32.23
N ARG A 986 31.52 -7.89 -32.90
CA ARG A 986 31.79 -9.26 -33.34
C ARG A 986 32.69 -9.30 -34.59
N ASP A 987 33.63 -10.23 -34.59
CA ASP A 987 34.56 -10.45 -35.71
C ASP A 987 33.83 -10.83 -37.00
N GLY A 988 34.33 -10.33 -38.13
CA GLY A 988 33.82 -10.63 -39.49
C GLY A 988 32.50 -9.96 -39.85
N TYR A 989 31.75 -9.47 -38.86
CA TYR A 989 30.38 -9.02 -39.01
C TYR A 989 30.15 -7.56 -38.58
N GLN A 990 31.03 -7.01 -37.75
CA GLN A 990 31.05 -5.60 -37.29
C GLN A 990 29.76 -5.12 -36.61
N ASP A 991 28.89 -6.01 -36.17
CA ASP A 991 27.72 -5.66 -35.38
C ASP A 991 28.04 -5.55 -33.88
N LYS A 992 27.33 -4.63 -33.21
CA LYS A 992 27.44 -4.40 -31.76
C LYS A 992 26.48 -5.33 -31.03
N ILE A 993 27.03 -6.24 -30.23
CA ILE A 993 26.29 -7.22 -29.44
C ILE A 993 26.25 -6.75 -28.00
N PHE A 994 25.04 -6.66 -27.44
CA PHE A 994 24.83 -6.28 -26.05
C PHE A 994 25.15 -7.46 -25.11
N SER A 995 25.70 -7.22 -23.93
CA SER A 995 25.85 -8.24 -22.90
C SER A 995 25.53 -7.64 -21.54
N HIS A 996 24.95 -8.42 -20.65
CA HIS A 996 24.65 -8.01 -19.28
C HIS A 996 25.35 -8.94 -18.28
N PHE A 997 25.84 -8.40 -17.16
CA PHE A 997 26.66 -9.13 -16.21
C PHE A 997 25.95 -10.38 -15.65
N SER A 998 24.63 -10.31 -15.44
CA SER A 998 23.82 -11.41 -14.89
C SER A 998 23.79 -12.67 -15.76
N HIS A 999 24.25 -12.57 -17.01
CA HIS A 999 24.29 -13.67 -17.95
C HIS A 999 25.69 -14.28 -18.13
N ASN A 1000 26.65 -13.84 -17.32
CA ASN A 1000 28.07 -14.13 -17.50
C ASN A 1000 28.73 -14.61 -16.20
N ASN A 1001 28.28 -15.76 -15.69
CA ASN A 1001 28.72 -16.30 -14.40
C ASN A 1001 30.21 -16.71 -14.37
N ALA A 1002 30.82 -16.98 -15.51
CA ALA A 1002 32.19 -17.50 -15.61
C ALA A 1002 33.27 -16.40 -15.70
N VAL A 1003 32.91 -15.17 -16.07
CA VAL A 1003 33.87 -14.06 -16.19
C VAL A 1003 33.74 -13.12 -15.01
N ASN A 1004 34.90 -12.81 -14.41
CA ASN A 1004 35.01 -11.67 -13.54
C ASN A 1004 34.81 -10.40 -14.39
N TRP A 1005 33.59 -9.86 -14.39
CA TRP A 1005 33.19 -8.68 -15.16
C TRP A 1005 34.18 -7.52 -15.01
N LYS A 1006 34.79 -7.38 -13.82
CA LYS A 1006 35.83 -6.37 -13.51
C LYS A 1006 37.12 -6.52 -14.33
N LYS A 1007 37.33 -7.66 -15.00
CA LYS A 1007 38.48 -7.90 -15.89
C LYS A 1007 38.19 -7.48 -17.34
N LEU A 1008 36.95 -7.18 -17.70
CA LEU A 1008 36.63 -6.64 -19.02
C LEU A 1008 37.09 -5.18 -19.09
N SER A 1009 37.70 -4.82 -20.20
CA SER A 1009 38.18 -3.46 -20.47
C SER A 1009 38.00 -3.13 -21.94
N TYR A 1010 37.92 -1.84 -22.25
CA TYR A 1010 37.90 -1.35 -23.63
C TYR A 1010 39.02 -2.00 -24.47
N HIS A 1011 38.70 -2.38 -25.71
CA HIS A 1011 39.61 -3.05 -26.65
C HIS A 1011 40.09 -4.46 -26.27
N ARG A 1012 39.57 -5.05 -25.19
CA ARG A 1012 39.91 -6.44 -24.84
C ARG A 1012 39.23 -7.43 -25.77
N ARG A 1013 39.97 -8.47 -26.16
CA ARG A 1013 39.47 -9.57 -26.98
C ARG A 1013 38.75 -10.61 -26.11
N VAL A 1014 37.60 -11.06 -26.59
CA VAL A 1014 36.73 -11.98 -25.87
C VAL A 1014 36.10 -12.99 -26.82
N THR A 1015 35.78 -14.16 -26.29
CA THR A 1015 34.85 -15.11 -26.90
C THR A 1015 33.55 -15.18 -26.11
N PHE A 1016 32.44 -15.46 -26.77
CA PHE A 1016 31.10 -15.45 -26.16
C PHE A 1016 30.12 -16.35 -26.93
N ASP A 1017 29.04 -16.73 -26.26
CA ASP A 1017 27.91 -17.44 -26.87
C ASP A 1017 26.88 -16.41 -27.35
N LEU A 1018 26.41 -16.51 -28.58
CA LEU A 1018 25.40 -15.60 -29.13
C LEU A 1018 23.99 -16.12 -28.81
N ALA A 1019 23.15 -15.26 -28.25
CA ALA A 1019 21.72 -15.49 -28.02
C ALA A 1019 20.92 -14.23 -28.38
N PHE A 1020 19.62 -14.21 -28.10
CA PHE A 1020 18.71 -13.13 -28.47
C PHE A 1020 17.66 -12.89 -27.38
N ASN A 1021 17.13 -11.67 -27.29
CA ASN A 1021 15.91 -11.37 -26.55
C ASN A 1021 15.01 -10.46 -27.41
N TYR A 1022 13.90 -9.96 -26.86
CA TYR A 1022 12.98 -9.11 -27.63
C TYR A 1022 13.60 -7.78 -28.09
N ARG A 1023 14.74 -7.40 -27.52
CA ARG A 1023 15.49 -6.18 -27.86
C ARG A 1023 16.64 -6.42 -28.83
N GLY A 1024 16.92 -7.68 -29.19
CA GLY A 1024 17.92 -8.03 -30.20
C GLY A 1024 19.00 -9.02 -29.74
N PRO A 1025 20.14 -9.06 -30.45
CA PRO A 1025 21.22 -10.01 -30.18
C PRO A 1025 21.96 -9.67 -28.88
N LEU A 1026 22.37 -10.72 -28.17
CA LEU A 1026 23.06 -10.63 -26.89
C LEU A 1026 24.15 -11.68 -26.71
N ALA A 1027 25.19 -11.32 -25.99
CA ALA A 1027 26.34 -12.16 -25.69
C ALA A 1027 26.21 -12.74 -24.27
N LEU A 1028 26.34 -14.05 -24.17
CA LEU A 1028 26.35 -14.84 -22.94
C LEU A 1028 27.72 -15.49 -22.74
N ASN A 1029 28.01 -15.94 -21.51
CA ASN A 1029 29.22 -16.70 -21.18
C ASN A 1029 30.51 -16.13 -21.80
N ILE A 1030 30.66 -14.81 -21.75
CA ILE A 1030 31.88 -14.12 -22.18
C ILE A 1030 33.07 -14.79 -21.48
N SER A 1031 34.17 -14.97 -22.21
CA SER A 1031 35.47 -15.36 -21.68
C SER A 1031 36.55 -14.54 -22.36
N THR A 1032 37.51 -14.05 -21.57
CA THR A 1032 38.65 -13.31 -22.11
C THR A 1032 39.59 -14.29 -22.78
N GLU A 1033 40.02 -13.97 -24.01
CA GLU A 1033 41.14 -14.68 -24.65
C GLU A 1033 42.47 -14.43 -23.92
#